data_AF-A0A4V5N9A9-F1
#
_entry.id   AF-A0A4V5N9A9-F1
#
_cell.length_a   1.000
_cell.length_b   1.000
_cell.length_c   1.000
_cell.angle_alpha   90.00
_cell.angle_beta   90.00
_cell.angle_gamma   90.00
#
_symmetry.space_group_name_H-M   'P 1'
#
loop_
_entity.id
_entity.type
_entity.pdbx_description
1 polymer ?
#
loop_
_entity_poly.entity_id
_entity_poly.type
_entity_poly.pdbx_seq_one_letter_code
_entity_poly.pdbx_strand_id
1 'polypeptide(L)'
;MTLYTIATLALAFATFSDLADAHIKLASPVPYGKATLDTSPLKDAKPGSPGSDFPCKQRSGVYDLTERTQIVAGADNPLTFDGSATHGGGSGFLAVTTDEHPDVNSQWKTFMVFDSGMPVKGDSESGSGTSSYTYALPKGMLNGNLTLGWYWYNRIGNRELYSNCAPLEITGGSEDRGVFDALPNAYLINLPTSECSSQEMGDTEIPNPSNAVVVKGGGTSMLAATGPSCAASAAAVTKGLSGGSGSDLPNKGISSPPLALCTNPTSNALERRTFDFFRFRTLDCVSGYFVDPQWDRLVLQCCESEPVVRHAVNAFAALHEQRFHRDASIKDGSSALQVQGSFPALQYSKALQGLQSILRAQNVSVDLIMMCILLMVHFESLRECYVPALVHIEHAIQLLHSSGSFDPSKIDPSLLRALMRLDIQGSLYLGARVPGLAFYTIALDNTLPTEIHDVMQARDLLNTWISRLFHFMRVYADEYKFDRVGMAPLEVIARSQELARTFAEIDRLLWDFMHQPTLKLNIREQHGLAVLRSRAKVNRIVAACSIYAETTIYDAYLTEFDEILNICTYVMGSDNADRRLFSVSLDEGLLSPLHFIALHCRDSRIRRSALAHLQRLPTKAGIWHVEAITRTTQMCVEFEEKWSGKPSPQCQDIPEWRRLHMAVFDGWVLQRVQPAVKARYRLRPNGMDGEWMEIEKKLEWEPGVQSDVEQLSDTFDLLAKIEDGGALGKSPADPVGYTKMHYRLQEKVDAGIAEEPDQSLSAGIAAVLRQTHAATAASGPRLGRNYLNRHRLKLETA
;
A
#
# COMPACT_ATOMS: atom_id res chain seq x y z
N MET A 1 12.09 6.89 -20.48
CA MET A 1 12.72 6.69 -19.16
C MET A 1 11.71 5.99 -18.27
N THR A 2 11.48 4.71 -18.52
CA THR A 2 10.80 3.76 -17.65
C THR A 2 11.36 2.40 -18.07
N LEU A 3 11.68 1.53 -17.10
CA LEU A 3 12.52 0.33 -17.18
C LEU A 3 14.03 0.59 -17.06
N TYR A 4 14.44 0.89 -15.82
CA TYR A 4 15.19 -0.13 -15.10
C TYR A 4 14.19 -0.85 -14.17
N THR A 5 14.52 -2.06 -13.73
CA THR A 5 13.83 -2.86 -12.69
C THR A 5 12.56 -3.64 -13.05
N ILE A 6 12.62 -4.54 -14.04
CA ILE A 6 12.00 -5.88 -13.93
C ILE A 6 12.96 -6.90 -14.56
N ALA A 7 13.82 -7.53 -13.74
CA ALA A 7 14.45 -8.83 -13.99
C ALA A 7 15.47 -9.13 -12.87
N THR A 8 15.05 -9.95 -11.90
CA THR A 8 15.79 -11.11 -11.35
C THR A 8 14.87 -11.78 -10.32
N LEU A 9 13.97 -12.66 -10.78
CA LEU A 9 13.20 -13.58 -9.92
C LEU A 9 12.55 -14.67 -10.78
N ALA A 10 13.35 -15.60 -11.32
CA ALA A 10 12.92 -16.94 -11.75
C ALA A 10 14.11 -17.74 -12.29
N LEU A 11 14.92 -18.31 -11.40
CA LEU A 11 15.71 -19.49 -11.71
C LEU A 11 15.96 -20.28 -10.42
N ALA A 12 15.04 -21.18 -10.04
CA ALA A 12 15.28 -22.38 -9.21
C ALA A 12 13.96 -23.09 -8.86
N PHE A 13 13.39 -23.87 -9.78
CA PHE A 13 12.46 -24.95 -9.43
C PHE A 13 12.62 -26.08 -10.44
N ALA A 14 13.54 -27.01 -10.16
CA ALA A 14 13.47 -28.44 -10.51
C ALA A 14 14.81 -29.16 -10.28
N THR A 15 15.14 -29.49 -9.03
CA THR A 15 15.86 -30.72 -8.63
C THR A 15 15.68 -30.93 -7.12
N PHE A 16 15.67 -32.21 -6.69
CA PHE A 16 15.53 -32.73 -5.31
C PHE A 16 14.12 -33.11 -4.83
N SER A 17 13.73 -34.33 -5.18
CA SER A 17 12.97 -35.23 -4.32
C SER A 17 13.94 -35.92 -3.34
N ASP A 18 14.13 -35.31 -2.18
CA ASP A 18 14.59 -35.94 -0.92
C ASP A 18 14.01 -35.10 0.23
N LEU A 19 13.46 -35.73 1.26
CA LEU A 19 12.85 -35.06 2.42
C LEU A 19 13.91 -34.30 3.22
N ALA A 20 14.20 -33.06 2.81
CA ALA A 20 14.98 -32.12 3.60
C ALA A 20 14.12 -31.61 4.75
N ASP A 21 14.54 -31.91 5.98
CA ASP A 21 13.96 -31.34 7.21
C ASP A 21 14.16 -29.83 7.15
N ALA A 22 13.05 -29.10 7.00
CA ALA A 22 13.06 -27.70 6.61
C ALA A 22 13.48 -26.76 7.76
N HIS A 23 13.80 -27.23 8.97
CA HIS A 23 13.94 -26.36 10.15
C HIS A 23 15.35 -26.35 10.76
N ILE A 24 15.57 -25.67 11.90
CA ILE A 24 16.92 -25.37 12.45
C ILE A 24 17.13 -25.93 13.86
N LYS A 25 18.34 -26.45 14.12
CA LYS A 25 18.82 -26.87 15.43
C LYS A 25 20.24 -26.36 15.76
N LEU A 26 20.58 -26.36 17.04
CA LEU A 26 21.89 -25.98 17.58
C LEU A 26 22.96 -27.02 17.21
N ALA A 27 24.09 -26.55 16.70
CA ALA A 27 25.25 -27.38 16.37
C ALA A 27 26.40 -27.18 17.36
N SER A 28 26.66 -25.92 17.75
CA SER A 28 27.64 -25.55 18.77
C SER A 28 27.04 -24.49 19.70
N PRO A 29 27.11 -24.65 21.04
CA PRO A 29 27.68 -25.79 21.76
C PRO A 29 26.93 -27.10 21.46
N VAL A 30 27.61 -28.22 21.64
CA VAL A 30 27.06 -29.55 21.30
C VAL A 30 25.83 -29.83 22.17
N PRO A 31 24.63 -30.05 21.61
CA PRO A 31 23.43 -30.23 22.42
C PRO A 31 23.37 -31.60 23.09
N TYR A 32 22.60 -31.69 24.18
CA TYR A 32 22.22 -32.98 24.77
C TYR A 32 21.44 -33.84 23.78
N GLY A 33 21.64 -35.16 23.86
CA GLY A 33 20.91 -36.13 23.04
C GLY A 33 21.02 -35.83 21.55
N LYS A 34 22.20 -35.41 21.06
CA LYS A 34 22.43 -34.98 19.67
C LYS A 34 21.90 -35.97 18.63
N ALA A 35 22.01 -37.27 18.91
CA ALA A 35 21.54 -38.33 18.03
C ALA A 35 20.01 -38.36 17.86
N THR A 36 19.24 -37.91 18.86
CA THR A 36 17.78 -37.94 18.84
C THR A 36 17.16 -36.55 18.65
N LEU A 37 17.98 -35.50 18.53
CA LEU A 37 17.52 -34.13 18.39
C LEU A 37 17.10 -33.82 16.94
N ASP A 38 15.81 -33.58 16.74
CA ASP A 38 15.23 -33.10 15.48
C ASP A 38 15.34 -31.57 15.33
N THR A 39 14.94 -31.04 14.17
CA THR A 39 14.96 -29.61 13.88
C THR A 39 13.62 -28.91 14.14
N SER A 40 12.59 -29.63 14.58
CA SER A 40 11.24 -29.06 14.75
C SER A 40 11.21 -28.03 15.90
N PRO A 41 10.26 -27.09 15.89
CA PRO A 41 10.04 -26.22 17.05
C PRO A 41 9.54 -27.00 18.27
N LEU A 42 9.44 -26.35 19.43
CA LEU A 42 8.65 -26.87 20.55
C LEU A 42 7.18 -26.98 20.16
N LYS A 43 6.47 -27.92 20.78
CA LYS A 43 5.03 -28.11 20.55
C LYS A 43 4.24 -26.94 21.14
N ASP A 44 3.25 -26.47 20.39
CA ASP A 44 2.30 -25.43 20.80
C ASP A 44 1.36 -25.95 21.92
N ALA A 45 1.92 -26.08 23.12
CA ALA A 45 1.26 -26.62 24.28
C ALA A 45 1.81 -25.97 25.55
N LYS A 46 0.94 -25.80 26.54
CA LYS A 46 1.31 -25.21 27.83
C LYS A 46 2.43 -26.04 28.50
N PRO A 47 3.51 -25.43 29.01
CA PRO A 47 4.57 -26.14 29.72
C PRO A 47 4.03 -27.07 30.81
N GLY A 48 4.48 -28.32 30.81
CA GLY A 48 4.06 -29.35 31.77
C GLY A 48 2.68 -30.00 31.48
N SER A 49 1.96 -29.58 30.44
CA SER A 49 0.71 -30.23 30.03
C SER A 49 0.95 -31.50 29.20
N PRO A 50 -0.02 -32.44 29.16
CA PRO A 50 0.06 -33.59 28.25
C PRO A 50 0.19 -33.13 26.80
N GLY A 51 1.32 -33.46 26.16
CA GLY A 51 1.64 -33.03 24.79
C GLY A 51 2.67 -31.91 24.69
N SER A 52 3.07 -31.29 25.80
CA SER A 52 4.21 -30.36 25.83
C SER A 52 5.55 -31.12 25.78
N ASP A 53 6.51 -30.58 25.04
CA ASP A 53 7.90 -31.02 25.02
C ASP A 53 8.86 -29.96 25.61
N PHE A 54 8.35 -28.94 26.29
CA PHE A 54 9.17 -27.97 27.02
C PHE A 54 9.58 -28.52 28.41
N PRO A 55 10.82 -28.26 28.89
CA PRO A 55 11.95 -27.61 28.20
C PRO A 55 12.78 -28.60 27.35
N CYS A 56 13.74 -28.09 26.58
CA CYS A 56 14.77 -28.91 25.91
C CYS A 56 14.28 -29.98 24.90
N LYS A 57 13.02 -29.91 24.44
CA LYS A 57 12.38 -30.91 23.56
C LYS A 57 12.36 -32.30 24.20
N GLN A 58 11.61 -32.43 25.29
CA GLN A 58 11.43 -33.66 26.07
C GLN A 58 11.14 -34.86 25.16
N ARG A 59 12.03 -35.85 25.22
CA ARG A 59 12.02 -37.08 24.42
C ARG A 59 12.90 -38.14 25.09
N SER A 60 12.87 -39.37 24.59
CA SER A 60 13.80 -40.41 25.06
C SER A 60 15.25 -39.98 24.81
N GLY A 61 16.10 -40.06 25.84
CA GLY A 61 17.51 -39.67 25.76
C GLY A 61 17.74 -38.16 25.65
N VAL A 62 16.78 -37.32 26.05
CA VAL A 62 16.86 -35.85 25.95
C VAL A 62 18.11 -35.26 26.64
N TYR A 63 18.59 -35.90 27.70
CA TYR A 63 19.77 -35.46 28.47
C TYR A 63 20.99 -36.38 28.30
N ASP A 64 21.00 -37.25 27.29
CA ASP A 64 22.15 -38.09 27.02
C ASP A 64 23.36 -37.21 26.68
N LEU A 65 24.43 -37.36 27.46
CA LEU A 65 25.62 -36.54 27.31
C LEU A 65 26.36 -36.95 26.03
N THR A 66 26.35 -36.07 25.03
CA THR A 66 27.15 -36.27 23.80
C THR A 66 28.57 -35.75 24.02
N GLU A 67 28.70 -34.48 24.40
CA GLU A 67 29.97 -33.81 24.71
C GLU A 67 29.68 -32.62 25.62
N ARG A 68 30.47 -32.43 26.68
CA ARG A 68 30.36 -31.26 27.57
C ARG A 68 31.24 -30.12 27.06
N THR A 69 30.63 -28.99 26.72
CA THR A 69 31.37 -27.83 26.19
C THR A 69 32.06 -27.08 27.33
N GLN A 70 33.39 -26.97 27.26
CA GLN A 70 34.20 -26.24 28.23
C GLN A 70 34.19 -24.74 27.91
N ILE A 71 33.81 -23.91 28.89
CA ILE A 71 33.69 -22.47 28.73
C ILE A 71 34.48 -21.75 29.82
N VAL A 72 35.28 -20.75 29.45
CA VAL A 72 35.87 -19.82 30.41
C VAL A 72 34.96 -18.59 30.52
N ALA A 73 34.55 -18.21 31.73
CA ALA A 73 33.67 -17.06 31.94
C ALA A 73 34.30 -15.77 31.36
N GLY A 74 33.53 -15.04 30.56
CA GLY A 74 33.97 -13.83 29.85
C GLY A 74 34.76 -14.07 28.56
N ALA A 75 35.05 -15.32 28.17
CA ALA A 75 35.64 -15.64 26.87
C ALA A 75 34.56 -15.82 25.79
N ASP A 76 34.89 -15.51 24.53
CA ASP A 76 34.01 -15.73 23.38
C ASP A 76 34.00 -17.21 22.97
N ASN A 77 32.81 -17.74 22.69
CA ASN A 77 32.59 -19.13 22.28
C ASN A 77 31.70 -19.18 21.02
N PRO A 78 31.87 -20.18 20.15
CA PRO A 78 31.09 -20.28 18.92
C PRO A 78 29.64 -20.71 19.17
N LEU A 79 28.71 -19.98 18.55
CA LEU A 79 27.29 -20.33 18.43
C LEU A 79 26.97 -20.60 16.96
N THR A 80 26.67 -21.86 16.63
CA THR A 80 26.38 -22.30 15.26
C THR A 80 25.16 -23.22 15.20
N PHE A 81 24.57 -23.32 14.01
CA PHE A 81 23.30 -24.01 13.79
C PHE A 81 23.34 -24.89 12.53
N ASP A 82 22.62 -26.01 12.55
CA ASP A 82 22.38 -26.89 11.42
C ASP A 82 20.92 -26.75 10.98
N GLY A 83 20.63 -26.69 9.67
CA GLY A 83 19.27 -26.60 9.14
C GLY A 83 19.18 -25.83 7.82
N SER A 84 17.96 -25.73 7.26
CA SER A 84 17.75 -25.20 5.91
C SER A 84 16.79 -24.00 5.80
N ALA A 85 15.62 -23.98 6.47
CA ALA A 85 14.76 -22.80 6.50
C ALA A 85 15.02 -21.92 7.72
N THR A 86 15.51 -20.73 7.43
CA THR A 86 15.88 -19.73 8.42
C THR A 86 14.72 -18.84 8.82
N HIS A 87 13.53 -19.02 8.23
CA HIS A 87 12.32 -18.24 8.49
C HIS A 87 12.54 -16.73 8.46
N GLY A 88 13.44 -16.27 7.58
CA GLY A 88 13.84 -14.88 7.50
C GLY A 88 14.61 -14.37 8.73
N GLY A 89 15.10 -15.23 9.61
CA GLY A 89 15.67 -14.86 10.90
C GLY A 89 14.61 -14.77 11.99
N GLY A 90 14.75 -13.79 12.88
CA GLY A 90 13.97 -13.74 14.12
C GLY A 90 14.78 -13.13 15.26
N SER A 91 14.11 -13.06 16.41
CA SER A 91 14.75 -12.74 17.68
C SER A 91 14.97 -13.99 18.48
N GLY A 92 15.93 -13.94 19.40
CA GLY A 92 15.99 -14.98 20.41
C GLY A 92 17.05 -14.68 21.43
N PHE A 93 17.33 -15.64 22.29
CA PHE A 93 18.16 -15.41 23.46
C PHE A 93 18.84 -16.70 23.91
N LEU A 94 19.92 -16.51 24.66
CA LEU A 94 20.59 -17.57 25.38
C LEU A 94 20.33 -17.41 26.86
N ALA A 95 19.92 -18.52 27.47
CA ALA A 95 19.71 -18.61 28.90
C ALA A 95 20.53 -19.76 29.50
N VAL A 96 20.84 -19.68 30.79
CA VAL A 96 21.48 -20.76 31.54
C VAL A 96 20.64 -21.17 32.73
N THR A 97 20.77 -22.42 33.12
CA THR A 97 20.24 -22.95 34.39
C THR A 97 21.28 -23.81 35.08
N THR A 98 21.20 -23.91 36.40
CA THR A 98 22.08 -24.79 37.20
C THR A 98 21.63 -26.26 37.16
N ASP A 99 20.45 -26.53 36.62
CA ASP A 99 19.93 -27.89 36.52
C ASP A 99 20.59 -28.61 35.34
N GLU A 100 21.29 -29.72 35.61
CA GLU A 100 21.86 -30.55 34.55
C GLU A 100 20.79 -31.27 33.73
N HIS A 101 19.62 -31.55 34.34
CA HIS A 101 18.45 -32.14 33.70
C HIS A 101 17.23 -31.23 33.93
N PRO A 102 17.09 -30.12 33.19
CA PRO A 102 16.03 -29.17 33.45
C PRO A 102 14.63 -29.77 33.34
N ASP A 103 13.70 -29.26 34.13
CA ASP A 103 12.28 -29.59 34.02
C ASP A 103 11.44 -28.30 33.89
N VAL A 104 10.12 -28.43 33.90
CA VAL A 104 9.19 -27.29 33.74
C VAL A 104 9.37 -26.20 34.81
N ASN A 105 9.95 -26.53 35.97
CA ASN A 105 10.18 -25.61 37.09
C ASN A 105 11.59 -25.00 37.09
N SER A 106 12.49 -25.50 36.25
CA SER A 106 13.86 -24.99 36.15
C SER A 106 13.89 -23.50 35.85
N GLN A 107 14.75 -22.80 36.58
CA GLN A 107 14.92 -21.36 36.41
C GLN A 107 15.94 -21.09 35.31
N TRP A 108 15.45 -20.55 34.19
CA TRP A 108 16.27 -20.15 33.05
C TRP A 108 16.63 -18.66 33.16
N LYS A 109 17.93 -18.37 33.21
CA LYS A 109 18.48 -17.03 33.36
C LYS A 109 19.08 -16.52 32.06
N THR A 110 18.45 -15.52 31.44
CA THR A 110 18.86 -14.94 30.16
C THR A 110 20.09 -14.05 30.34
N PHE A 111 21.18 -14.35 29.64
CA PHE A 111 22.42 -13.57 29.69
C PHE A 111 22.74 -12.84 28.39
N MET A 112 22.14 -13.28 27.27
CA MET A 112 22.34 -12.67 25.96
C MET A 112 21.04 -12.69 25.15
N VAL A 113 20.69 -11.56 24.56
CA VAL A 113 19.53 -11.37 23.68
C VAL A 113 20.01 -10.96 22.30
N PHE A 114 19.50 -11.62 21.28
CA PHE A 114 19.62 -11.26 19.87
C PHE A 114 18.29 -10.63 19.46
N ASP A 115 18.26 -9.30 19.41
CA ASP A 115 17.04 -8.57 19.07
C ASP A 115 16.59 -8.93 17.64
N SER A 116 17.53 -9.20 16.75
CA SER A 116 17.25 -9.47 15.34
C SER A 116 18.33 -10.33 14.70
N GLY A 117 17.95 -11.01 13.61
CA GLY A 117 18.90 -11.69 12.75
C GLY A 117 19.54 -12.89 13.43
N MET A 118 18.76 -13.69 14.17
CA MET A 118 19.12 -15.07 14.53
C MET A 118 18.16 -16.01 13.78
N PRO A 119 18.62 -17.10 13.16
CA PRO A 119 20.00 -17.60 13.05
C PRO A 119 20.76 -17.12 11.79
N VAL A 120 20.36 -16.02 11.14
CA VAL A 120 21.06 -15.45 9.97
C VAL A 120 21.44 -13.97 10.16
N LYS A 121 22.70 -13.61 9.92
CA LYS A 121 23.22 -12.24 10.00
C LYS A 121 22.80 -11.45 8.76
N GLY A 122 21.94 -10.46 8.95
CA GLY A 122 21.45 -9.55 7.89
C GLY A 122 20.23 -10.08 7.13
N ASP A 123 19.55 -9.18 6.41
CA ASP A 123 18.37 -9.49 5.59
C ASP A 123 18.77 -10.18 4.27
N SER A 124 19.12 -11.47 4.33
CA SER A 124 19.19 -12.27 3.12
C SER A 124 17.78 -12.75 2.76
N GLU A 125 17.14 -12.08 1.80
CA GLU A 125 15.88 -12.54 1.17
C GLU A 125 16.06 -13.83 0.32
N SER A 126 17.28 -14.36 0.20
CA SER A 126 17.63 -15.63 -0.44
C SER A 126 18.08 -16.66 0.59
N GLY A 127 17.13 -17.35 1.25
CA GLY A 127 17.45 -18.31 2.31
C GLY A 127 18.12 -19.59 1.79
N SER A 128 19.44 -19.68 1.92
CA SER A 128 20.19 -20.94 2.02
C SER A 128 21.38 -20.73 2.95
N GLY A 129 21.23 -21.13 4.24
CA GLY A 129 22.32 -21.26 5.20
C GLY A 129 22.17 -20.45 6.50
N THR A 130 22.73 -20.98 7.59
CA THR A 130 22.81 -20.36 8.92
C THR A 130 24.08 -19.52 9.06
N SER A 131 24.05 -18.49 9.91
CA SER A 131 25.23 -17.70 10.25
C SER A 131 25.93 -18.22 11.51
N SER A 132 27.23 -17.96 11.61
CA SER A 132 27.99 -18.20 12.85
C SER A 132 27.99 -16.96 13.74
N TYR A 133 27.70 -17.16 15.03
CA TYR A 133 27.70 -16.14 16.07
C TYR A 133 28.75 -16.49 17.13
N THR A 134 29.01 -15.53 18.01
CA THR A 134 29.78 -15.77 19.22
C THR A 134 28.95 -15.36 20.43
N TYR A 135 29.17 -16.04 21.55
CA TYR A 135 28.58 -15.70 22.83
C TYR A 135 29.64 -15.81 23.94
N ALA A 136 29.52 -14.94 24.94
CA ALA A 136 30.34 -14.97 26.13
C ALA A 136 29.43 -14.95 27.35
N LEU A 137 29.66 -15.87 28.29
CA LEU A 137 29.03 -15.77 29.61
C LEU A 137 29.60 -14.57 30.36
N PRO A 138 28.79 -13.83 31.14
CA PRO A 138 29.26 -12.70 31.94
C PRO A 138 30.48 -13.06 32.81
N LYS A 139 31.41 -12.11 32.97
CA LYS A 139 32.50 -12.26 33.95
C LYS A 139 31.89 -12.42 35.34
N GLY A 140 32.39 -13.40 36.11
CA GLY A 140 31.83 -13.73 37.43
C GLY A 140 30.60 -14.65 37.39
N MET A 141 30.26 -15.23 36.23
CA MET A 141 29.31 -16.35 36.15
C MET A 141 29.74 -17.52 37.04
N LEU A 142 28.80 -18.32 37.54
CA LEU A 142 29.09 -19.45 38.41
C LEU A 142 30.04 -20.49 37.77
N ASN A 143 31.03 -20.96 38.52
CA ASN A 143 31.83 -22.13 38.14
C ASN A 143 31.00 -23.42 38.23
N GLY A 144 31.40 -24.44 37.47
CA GLY A 144 30.81 -25.77 37.50
C GLY A 144 29.87 -26.06 36.33
N ASN A 145 29.06 -27.10 36.49
CA ASN A 145 28.18 -27.58 35.43
C ASN A 145 26.91 -26.73 35.32
N LEU A 146 26.65 -26.21 34.13
CA LEU A 146 25.41 -25.49 33.80
C LEU A 146 24.79 -26.10 32.53
N THR A 147 23.50 -25.87 32.33
CA THR A 147 22.84 -26.15 31.05
C THR A 147 22.54 -24.84 30.33
N LEU A 148 22.97 -24.73 29.08
CA LEU A 148 22.60 -23.62 28.18
C LEU A 148 21.34 -23.97 27.42
N GLY A 149 20.42 -23.01 27.30
CA GLY A 149 19.23 -23.07 26.45
C GLY A 149 19.32 -22.01 25.38
N TRP A 150 19.28 -22.45 24.12
CA TRP A 150 19.05 -21.58 22.96
C TRP A 150 17.55 -21.49 22.71
N TYR A 151 17.05 -20.27 22.52
CA TYR A 151 15.65 -19.99 22.22
C TYR A 151 15.54 -19.06 21.02
N TRP A 152 14.70 -19.40 20.04
CA TRP A 152 14.50 -18.61 18.84
C TRP A 152 13.03 -18.49 18.46
N TYR A 153 12.56 -17.25 18.30
CA TYR A 153 11.27 -16.89 17.74
C TYR A 153 11.44 -16.59 16.26
N ASN A 154 10.84 -17.41 15.41
CA ASN A 154 10.94 -17.25 13.97
C ASN A 154 10.16 -16.01 13.47
N ARG A 155 10.75 -15.28 12.53
CA ARG A 155 10.14 -14.07 11.96
C ARG A 155 8.98 -14.42 11.02
N ILE A 156 9.20 -15.33 10.07
CA ILE A 156 8.25 -15.71 9.02
C ILE A 156 7.69 -17.12 9.30
N GLY A 157 6.40 -17.38 9.00
CA GLY A 157 5.79 -18.70 9.13
C GLY A 157 4.89 -18.86 10.36
N ASN A 158 4.70 -20.10 10.82
CA ASN A 158 3.92 -20.37 12.04
C ASN A 158 4.55 -19.67 13.25
N ARG A 159 3.76 -19.36 14.30
CA ARG A 159 4.29 -18.71 15.50
C ARG A 159 4.95 -19.77 16.40
N GLU A 160 6.26 -19.94 16.24
CA GLU A 160 6.99 -21.06 16.81
C GLU A 160 8.03 -20.58 17.83
N LEU A 161 8.42 -21.46 18.74
CA LEU A 161 9.58 -21.28 19.62
C LEU A 161 10.50 -22.48 19.45
N TYR A 162 11.66 -22.25 18.83
CA TYR A 162 12.72 -23.24 18.73
C TYR A 162 13.51 -23.25 20.02
N SER A 163 13.84 -24.44 20.53
CA SER A 163 14.67 -24.57 21.71
C SER A 163 15.53 -25.82 21.72
N ASN A 164 16.83 -25.67 21.98
CA ASN A 164 17.75 -26.78 22.24
C ASN A 164 18.62 -26.48 23.46
N CYS A 165 19.02 -27.54 24.17
CA CYS A 165 19.81 -27.44 25.38
C CYS A 165 21.18 -28.12 25.25
N ALA A 166 22.22 -27.53 25.83
CA ALA A 166 23.59 -28.04 25.77
C ALA A 166 24.28 -28.07 27.16
N PRO A 167 25.04 -29.14 27.49
CA PRO A 167 25.86 -29.22 28.70
C PRO A 167 27.08 -28.30 28.62
N LEU A 168 27.23 -27.43 29.61
CA LEU A 168 28.41 -26.59 29.79
C LEU A 168 29.18 -26.99 31.06
N GLU A 169 30.49 -26.72 31.04
CA GLU A 169 31.36 -26.67 32.23
C GLU A 169 32.04 -25.30 32.27
N ILE A 170 31.76 -24.52 33.32
CA ILE A 170 32.23 -23.15 33.44
C ILE A 170 33.45 -23.10 34.35
N THR A 171 34.50 -22.43 33.85
CA THR A 171 35.75 -22.16 34.60
C THR A 171 36.08 -20.66 34.54
N GLY A 172 36.95 -20.18 35.43
CA GLY A 172 37.34 -18.76 35.47
C GLY A 172 36.23 -17.80 35.91
N GLY A 173 35.13 -18.35 36.44
CA GLY A 173 33.98 -17.67 37.01
C GLY A 173 34.11 -17.41 38.51
N SER A 174 32.96 -17.34 39.20
CA SER A 174 32.84 -17.10 40.65
C SER A 174 32.18 -18.28 41.35
N GLU A 175 32.45 -18.45 42.64
CA GLU A 175 31.66 -19.34 43.51
C GLU A 175 30.39 -18.63 44.06
N ASP A 176 30.33 -17.31 43.92
CA ASP A 176 29.18 -16.49 44.32
C ASP A 176 28.10 -16.46 43.24
N ARG A 177 26.83 -16.61 43.66
CA ARG A 177 25.67 -16.64 42.77
C ARG A 177 25.19 -15.27 42.32
N GLY A 178 25.77 -14.17 42.80
CA GLY A 178 25.27 -12.81 42.58
C GLY A 178 25.08 -12.45 41.10
N VAL A 179 26.01 -12.84 40.23
CA VAL A 179 25.86 -12.61 38.77
C VAL A 179 24.72 -13.44 38.19
N PHE A 180 24.61 -14.72 38.54
CA PHE A 180 23.54 -15.60 38.06
C PHE A 180 22.15 -15.14 38.56
N ASP A 181 22.04 -14.80 39.83
CA ASP A 181 20.77 -14.40 40.45
C ASP A 181 20.31 -13.00 39.97
N ALA A 182 21.25 -12.14 39.56
CA ALA A 182 20.98 -10.82 38.97
C ALA A 182 20.56 -10.87 37.49
N LEU A 183 20.64 -12.03 36.83
CA LEU A 183 20.15 -12.20 35.47
C LEU A 183 18.61 -12.33 35.43
N PRO A 184 17.98 -11.82 34.38
CA PRO A 184 16.54 -11.96 34.19
C PRO A 184 16.11 -13.38 33.83
N ASN A 185 14.84 -13.68 34.09
CA ASN A 185 14.26 -14.96 33.71
C ASN A 185 13.97 -15.00 32.19
N ALA A 186 13.98 -16.20 31.60
CA ALA A 186 13.66 -16.41 30.19
C ALA A 186 12.26 -15.89 29.85
N TYR A 187 12.17 -15.13 28.75
CA TYR A 187 10.90 -14.70 28.18
C TYR A 187 10.35 -15.84 27.31
N LEU A 188 9.36 -16.57 27.82
CA LEU A 188 8.78 -17.75 27.16
C LEU A 188 7.35 -17.45 26.71
N ILE A 189 7.17 -17.39 25.39
CA ILE A 189 5.88 -17.20 24.71
C ILE A 189 5.74 -18.26 23.59
N ASN A 190 4.61 -18.31 22.89
CA ASN A 190 4.24 -19.37 21.93
C ASN A 190 4.00 -20.75 22.57
N LEU A 191 3.80 -20.83 23.89
CA LEU A 191 3.60 -22.07 24.65
C LEU A 191 2.41 -21.97 25.65
N PRO A 192 1.15 -21.93 25.18
CA PRO A 192 0.72 -21.98 23.79
C PRO A 192 0.55 -20.59 23.15
N THR A 193 0.51 -20.55 21.82
CA THR A 193 0.26 -19.34 21.01
C THR A 193 -1.07 -18.65 21.36
N SER A 194 -2.07 -19.42 21.79
CA SER A 194 -3.37 -18.89 22.24
C SER A 194 -3.31 -18.06 23.52
N GLU A 195 -2.26 -18.21 24.36
CA GLU A 195 -2.09 -17.41 25.58
C GLU A 195 -1.21 -16.18 25.33
N CYS A 196 -0.08 -16.35 24.66
CA CYS A 196 0.79 -15.26 24.25
C CYS A 196 1.59 -15.67 23.02
N SER A 197 1.45 -14.91 21.93
CA SER A 197 2.04 -15.20 20.64
C SER A 197 3.02 -14.11 20.20
N SER A 198 4.15 -14.50 19.63
CA SER A 198 4.93 -13.62 18.76
C SER A 198 4.12 -13.26 17.52
N GLN A 199 4.50 -12.16 16.86
CA GLN A 199 3.82 -11.67 15.66
C GLN A 199 4.62 -12.03 14.40
N GLU A 200 3.93 -12.37 13.31
CA GLU A 200 4.57 -12.68 12.02
C GLU A 200 5.15 -11.45 11.34
N MET A 201 6.18 -11.65 10.51
CA MET A 201 6.91 -10.63 9.76
C MET A 201 7.72 -9.64 10.60
N GLY A 202 7.80 -9.82 11.91
CA GLY A 202 8.65 -9.01 12.78
C GLY A 202 9.47 -9.84 13.76
N ASP A 203 10.54 -9.20 14.22
CA ASP A 203 11.42 -9.75 15.25
C ASP A 203 10.72 -9.58 16.60
N THR A 204 10.66 -10.62 17.42
CA THR A 204 9.95 -10.56 18.70
C THR A 204 10.67 -9.66 19.68
N GLU A 205 9.98 -8.62 20.16
CA GLU A 205 10.48 -7.81 21.27
C GLU A 205 10.58 -8.67 22.53
N ILE A 206 11.81 -8.99 22.92
CA ILE A 206 12.12 -9.68 24.17
C ILE A 206 12.27 -8.58 25.23
N PRO A 207 11.38 -8.51 26.24
CA PRO A 207 11.47 -7.52 27.30
C PRO A 207 12.84 -7.56 27.94
N ASN A 208 13.58 -6.45 27.84
CA ASN A 208 14.97 -6.39 28.25
C ASN A 208 15.12 -5.66 29.59
N PRO A 209 15.30 -6.37 30.70
CA PRO A 209 15.79 -5.76 31.92
C PRO A 209 17.31 -5.60 31.88
N SER A 210 17.80 -4.56 32.55
CA SER A 210 19.22 -4.35 32.84
C SER A 210 19.89 -5.66 33.27
N ASN A 211 21.07 -5.96 32.70
CA ASN A 211 22.02 -7.05 33.00
C ASN A 211 22.17 -8.16 31.95
N ALA A 212 21.34 -8.22 30.89
CA ALA A 212 21.60 -9.07 29.72
C ALA A 212 22.39 -8.31 28.63
N VAL A 213 23.27 -9.00 27.90
CA VAL A 213 23.96 -8.43 26.73
C VAL A 213 23.01 -8.43 25.55
N VAL A 214 22.75 -7.25 24.97
CA VAL A 214 21.90 -7.11 23.79
C VAL A 214 22.76 -7.00 22.54
N VAL A 215 22.64 -7.98 21.67
CA VAL A 215 23.20 -7.98 20.32
C VAL A 215 22.13 -7.46 19.38
N LYS A 216 22.33 -6.24 18.89
CA LYS A 216 21.44 -5.63 17.91
C LYS A 216 21.74 -6.18 16.51
N GLY A 217 20.76 -6.81 15.89
CA GLY A 217 20.76 -7.10 14.46
C GLY A 217 20.45 -5.85 13.65
N GLY A 218 20.80 -5.86 12.35
CA GLY A 218 20.47 -4.77 11.45
C GLY A 218 19.13 -4.99 10.76
N GLY A 219 18.19 -4.04 10.92
CA GLY A 219 17.25 -3.68 9.84
C GLY A 219 15.75 -3.92 10.03
N THR A 220 15.29 -4.63 11.05
CA THR A 220 13.88 -5.11 11.15
C THR A 220 13.09 -4.51 12.31
N SER A 221 11.76 -4.55 12.22
CA SER A 221 10.86 -4.05 13.28
C SER A 221 10.73 -5.07 14.40
N MET A 222 11.02 -4.62 15.62
CA MET A 222 10.70 -5.34 16.86
C MET A 222 9.19 -5.25 17.13
N LEU A 223 8.53 -6.38 17.32
CA LEU A 223 7.11 -6.49 17.61
C LEU A 223 6.90 -7.10 18.99
N ALA A 224 6.17 -6.38 19.84
CA ALA A 224 5.71 -6.92 21.12
C ALA A 224 4.79 -8.14 20.91
N ALA A 225 4.88 -9.13 21.79
CA ALA A 225 3.98 -10.28 21.74
C ALA A 225 2.53 -9.87 22.04
N THR A 226 1.55 -10.56 21.45
CA THR A 226 0.13 -10.31 21.63
C THR A 226 -0.59 -11.51 22.22
N GLY A 227 -1.55 -11.25 23.09
CA GLY A 227 -2.31 -12.31 23.77
C GLY A 227 -2.62 -11.96 25.24
N PRO A 228 -3.61 -12.63 25.83
CA PRO A 228 -4.09 -12.34 27.18
C PRO A 228 -3.01 -12.50 28.26
N SER A 229 -2.04 -13.40 28.07
CA SER A 229 -0.98 -13.69 29.04
C SER A 229 0.31 -12.92 28.79
N CYS A 230 0.45 -12.12 27.73
CA CYS A 230 1.73 -11.50 27.37
C CYS A 230 2.26 -10.51 28.40
N ALA A 231 1.38 -9.73 29.05
CA ALA A 231 1.80 -8.85 30.15
C ALA A 231 2.35 -9.65 31.35
N ALA A 232 1.76 -10.82 31.64
CA ALA A 232 2.24 -11.70 32.69
C ALA A 232 3.58 -12.36 32.31
N SER A 233 3.72 -12.81 31.05
CA SER A 233 4.99 -13.33 30.53
C SER A 233 6.10 -12.29 30.57
N ALA A 234 5.80 -11.03 30.23
CA ALA A 234 6.76 -9.92 30.31
C ALA A 234 7.13 -9.58 31.76
N ALA A 235 6.15 -9.57 32.68
CA ALA A 235 6.40 -9.34 34.10
C ALA A 235 7.21 -10.48 34.76
N ALA A 236 7.07 -11.72 34.28
CA ALA A 236 7.82 -12.87 34.79
C ALA A 236 9.33 -12.75 34.55
N VAL A 237 9.75 -12.03 33.50
CA VAL A 237 11.16 -11.77 33.16
C VAL A 237 11.92 -11.10 34.32
N THR A 238 11.26 -10.19 35.04
CA THR A 238 11.87 -9.41 36.15
C THR A 238 11.55 -9.93 37.54
N LYS A 239 10.79 -11.03 37.64
CA LYS A 239 10.38 -11.63 38.92
C LYS A 239 11.61 -12.09 39.72
N GLY A 240 11.84 -11.44 40.86
CA GLY A 240 12.92 -11.79 41.79
C GLY A 240 14.18 -10.90 41.71
N LEU A 241 14.21 -9.89 40.82
CA LEU A 241 15.32 -8.93 40.73
C LEU A 241 15.12 -7.74 41.69
N SER A 242 16.01 -7.57 42.67
CA SER A 242 16.00 -6.42 43.58
C SER A 242 16.76 -5.24 42.96
N GLY A 243 16.06 -4.26 42.39
CA GLY A 243 16.70 -3.04 41.87
C GLY A 243 15.92 -2.24 40.81
N GLY A 244 14.81 -2.75 40.29
CA GLY A 244 13.96 -2.03 39.34
C GLY A 244 13.06 -0.99 40.01
N SER A 245 13.63 0.04 40.63
CA SER A 245 12.87 1.28 40.86
C SER A 245 12.53 1.83 39.48
N GLY A 246 11.24 2.03 39.20
CA GLY A 246 10.82 2.86 38.08
C GLY A 246 11.54 4.19 38.17
N SER A 247 12.49 4.42 37.26
CA SER A 247 13.17 5.70 37.17
C SER A 247 12.29 6.61 36.32
N ASP A 248 11.56 7.47 37.02
CA ASP A 248 11.10 8.75 36.49
C ASP A 248 12.27 9.45 35.79
N LEU A 249 12.18 9.53 34.46
CA LEU A 249 12.93 10.48 33.63
C LEU A 249 11.93 11.52 33.13
N PRO A 250 12.37 12.78 33.01
CA PRO A 250 11.49 13.94 33.10
C PRO A 250 10.44 13.93 32.01
N ASN A 251 9.18 13.96 32.44
CA ASN A 251 8.03 14.26 31.61
C ASN A 251 8.18 15.68 31.03
N LYS A 252 8.98 15.83 29.97
CA LYS A 252 8.59 16.71 28.87
C LYS A 252 7.61 15.90 28.03
N GLY A 253 6.39 15.82 28.54
CA GLY A 253 5.26 15.43 27.74
C GLY A 253 5.22 16.37 26.55
N ILE A 254 5.53 15.84 25.37
CA ILE A 254 4.74 16.27 24.22
C ILE A 254 3.37 15.72 24.53
N SER A 255 2.58 16.58 25.15
CA SER A 255 1.15 16.40 25.32
C SER A 255 0.60 15.83 24.02
N SER A 256 -0.19 14.76 24.09
CA SER A 256 -1.32 14.63 23.17
C SER A 256 -1.93 16.03 23.04
N PRO A 257 -2.12 16.57 21.82
CA PRO A 257 -2.57 17.96 21.69
C PRO A 257 -3.83 18.12 22.54
N PRO A 258 -3.97 19.23 23.29
CA PRO A 258 -5.20 19.48 24.01
C PRO A 258 -6.39 19.40 23.04
N LEU A 259 -7.58 19.13 23.58
CA LEU A 259 -8.88 19.21 22.90
C LEU A 259 -9.22 20.61 22.30
N ALA A 260 -8.24 21.47 22.07
CA ALA A 260 -8.43 22.78 21.49
C ALA A 260 -8.42 22.68 19.95
N LEU A 261 -9.60 22.84 19.34
CA LEU A 261 -9.72 23.16 17.92
C LEU A 261 -9.08 24.54 17.67
N CYS A 262 -8.16 24.59 16.70
CA CYS A 262 -7.31 25.72 16.32
C CYS A 262 -8.02 27.10 16.37
N THR A 263 -7.38 28.13 16.93
CA THR A 263 -7.94 29.50 16.93
C THR A 263 -7.19 30.49 16.04
N ASN A 264 -5.88 30.35 15.79
CA ASN A 264 -5.13 31.14 14.78
C ASN A 264 -3.64 30.68 14.70
N PRO A 265 -3.23 29.96 13.65
CA PRO A 265 -1.88 29.37 13.59
C PRO A 265 -0.76 30.31 13.09
N THR A 266 -1.08 31.53 12.64
CA THR A 266 -0.10 32.41 11.96
C THR A 266 -0.40 33.91 12.15
N SER A 267 0.65 34.74 12.13
CA SER A 267 0.55 36.21 12.18
C SER A 267 0.35 36.85 10.79
N ASN A 268 0.44 36.10 9.70
CA ASN A 268 0.17 36.59 8.35
C ASN A 268 -1.35 36.62 8.09
N ALA A 269 -1.90 37.77 7.68
CA ALA A 269 -3.34 37.94 7.46
C ALA A 269 -3.87 37.03 6.34
N LEU A 270 -3.10 36.78 5.28
CA LEU A 270 -3.53 35.95 4.15
C LEU A 270 -3.53 34.46 4.49
N GLU A 271 -2.53 34.00 5.26
CA GLU A 271 -2.52 32.63 5.78
C GLU A 271 -3.65 32.41 6.80
N ARG A 272 -3.96 33.40 7.64
CA ARG A 272 -5.13 33.32 8.54
C ARG A 272 -6.44 33.17 7.78
N ARG A 273 -6.68 34.02 6.77
CA ARG A 273 -7.87 33.95 5.91
C ARG A 273 -8.00 32.59 5.21
N THR A 274 -6.93 32.12 4.59
CA THR A 274 -6.95 30.87 3.80
C THR A 274 -7.08 29.65 4.70
N PHE A 275 -6.50 29.68 5.91
CA PHE A 275 -6.75 28.68 6.94
C PHE A 275 -8.21 28.70 7.47
N ASP A 276 -8.81 29.87 7.66
CA ASP A 276 -10.23 29.96 8.02
C ASP A 276 -11.12 29.42 6.89
N PHE A 277 -10.78 29.73 5.64
CA PHE A 277 -11.46 29.13 4.48
C PHE A 277 -11.32 27.60 4.48
N PHE A 278 -10.14 27.07 4.80
CA PHE A 278 -9.93 25.63 4.96
C PHE A 278 -10.93 25.04 5.95
N ARG A 279 -11.03 25.63 7.15
CA ARG A 279 -11.88 25.14 8.24
C ARG A 279 -13.36 25.20 7.93
N PHE A 280 -13.83 26.30 7.36
CA PHE A 280 -15.27 26.56 7.19
C PHE A 280 -15.84 26.13 5.83
N ARG A 281 -14.97 25.78 4.86
CA ARG A 281 -15.38 25.39 3.50
C ARG A 281 -14.67 24.14 2.99
N THR A 282 -13.34 24.12 3.00
CA THR A 282 -12.59 22.99 2.43
C THR A 282 -12.85 21.69 3.19
N LEU A 283 -12.80 21.68 4.52
CA LEU A 283 -13.01 20.47 5.32
C LEU A 283 -14.37 19.81 5.07
N ASP A 284 -15.45 20.58 5.03
CA ASP A 284 -16.79 20.02 4.79
C ASP A 284 -16.89 19.35 3.41
N CYS A 285 -16.22 19.91 2.40
CA CYS A 285 -16.16 19.33 1.06
C CYS A 285 -15.29 18.08 1.01
N VAL A 286 -14.06 18.12 1.55
CA VAL A 286 -13.10 17.02 1.43
C VAL A 286 -13.61 15.75 2.12
N SER A 287 -14.22 15.88 3.30
CA SER A 287 -14.78 14.75 4.05
C SER A 287 -16.04 14.13 3.40
N GLY A 288 -16.64 14.79 2.40
CA GLY A 288 -17.72 14.22 1.60
C GLY A 288 -18.96 13.87 2.43
N TYR A 289 -19.37 12.60 2.45
CA TYR A 289 -20.48 12.12 3.30
C TYR A 289 -20.06 11.60 4.67
N PHE A 290 -18.76 11.53 4.94
CA PHE A 290 -18.22 10.83 6.09
C PHE A 290 -17.55 11.80 7.06
N VAL A 291 -17.39 11.38 8.32
CA VAL A 291 -16.56 12.07 9.31
C VAL A 291 -15.16 11.49 9.18
N ASP A 292 -14.17 12.32 8.87
CA ASP A 292 -12.84 11.86 8.47
C ASP A 292 -11.82 12.39 9.50
N PRO A 293 -11.37 11.56 10.47
CA PRO A 293 -10.52 12.00 11.58
C PRO A 293 -9.20 12.65 11.13
N GLN A 294 -8.67 12.25 9.98
CA GLN A 294 -7.49 12.87 9.40
C GLN A 294 -7.69 14.35 9.07
N TRP A 295 -8.91 14.74 8.64
CA TRP A 295 -9.24 16.11 8.30
C TRP A 295 -9.73 16.90 9.50
N ASP A 296 -10.65 16.32 10.26
CA ASP A 296 -11.36 17.00 11.35
C ASP A 296 -10.52 17.13 12.63
N ARG A 297 -9.43 16.34 12.75
CA ARG A 297 -8.54 16.32 13.92
C ARG A 297 -7.06 16.44 13.55
N LEU A 298 -6.49 15.46 12.83
CA LEU A 298 -5.03 15.34 12.68
C LEU A 298 -4.41 16.53 11.94
N VAL A 299 -4.91 16.86 10.74
CA VAL A 299 -4.39 17.97 9.94
C VAL A 299 -4.54 19.31 10.66
N LEU A 300 -5.66 19.54 11.34
CA LEU A 300 -5.89 20.77 12.11
C LEU A 300 -4.93 20.90 13.30
N GLN A 301 -4.69 19.82 14.04
CA GLN A 301 -3.74 19.80 15.16
C GLN A 301 -2.30 20.07 14.68
N CYS A 302 -1.89 19.41 13.59
CA CYS A 302 -0.53 19.57 13.06
C CYS A 302 -0.28 20.93 12.40
N CYS A 303 -1.31 21.69 11.99
CA CYS A 303 -1.11 23.06 11.51
C CYS A 303 -0.49 24.00 12.57
N GLU A 304 -0.67 23.72 13.86
CA GLU A 304 -0.11 24.55 14.94
C GLU A 304 1.36 24.26 15.20
N SER A 305 1.74 22.99 15.27
CA SER A 305 3.11 22.57 15.59
C SER A 305 4.02 22.49 14.36
N GLU A 306 3.47 22.17 13.17
CA GLU A 306 4.25 21.82 11.98
C GLU A 306 4.08 22.84 10.84
N PRO A 307 5.11 23.68 10.56
CA PRO A 307 5.05 24.69 9.49
C PRO A 307 4.78 24.10 8.10
N VAL A 308 5.28 22.89 7.82
CA VAL A 308 5.08 22.21 6.52
C VAL A 308 3.60 21.94 6.24
N VAL A 309 2.85 21.47 7.25
CA VAL A 309 1.43 21.15 7.13
C VAL A 309 0.63 22.43 6.98
N ARG A 310 1.00 23.47 7.73
CA ARG A 310 0.39 24.79 7.61
C ARG A 310 0.55 25.37 6.20
N HIS A 311 1.74 25.28 5.60
CA HIS A 311 1.97 25.73 4.23
C HIS A 311 1.16 24.90 3.21
N ALA A 312 1.11 23.57 3.38
CA ALA A 312 0.32 22.70 2.51
C ALA A 312 -1.19 22.99 2.60
N VAL A 313 -1.73 23.18 3.81
CA VAL A 313 -3.13 23.56 4.04
C VAL A 313 -3.46 24.91 3.42
N ASN A 314 -2.62 25.93 3.64
CA ASN A 314 -2.84 27.24 3.03
C ASN A 314 -2.76 27.19 1.50
N ALA A 315 -1.85 26.40 0.93
CA ALA A 315 -1.76 26.20 -0.52
C ALA A 315 -3.05 25.59 -1.09
N PHE A 316 -3.51 24.50 -0.48
CA PHE A 316 -4.71 23.78 -0.88
C PHE A 316 -5.97 24.64 -0.72
N ALA A 317 -6.13 25.27 0.43
CA ALA A 317 -7.29 26.11 0.72
C ALA A 317 -7.33 27.37 -0.15
N ALA A 318 -6.19 28.02 -0.38
CA ALA A 318 -6.11 29.19 -1.25
C ALA A 318 -6.46 28.85 -2.71
N LEU A 319 -6.02 27.68 -3.20
CA LEU A 319 -6.39 27.20 -4.53
C LEU A 319 -7.89 26.88 -4.61
N HIS A 320 -8.43 26.23 -3.58
CA HIS A 320 -9.86 25.96 -3.48
C HIS A 320 -10.68 27.26 -3.43
N GLU A 321 -10.28 28.22 -2.61
CA GLU A 321 -10.89 29.55 -2.50
C GLU A 321 -10.87 30.28 -3.86
N GLN A 322 -9.73 30.25 -4.57
CA GLN A 322 -9.59 30.85 -5.89
C GLN A 322 -10.57 30.23 -6.91
N ARG A 323 -10.70 28.90 -6.93
CA ARG A 323 -11.66 28.20 -7.80
C ARG A 323 -13.11 28.51 -7.40
N PHE A 324 -13.41 28.48 -6.11
CA PHE A 324 -14.74 28.76 -5.56
C PHE A 324 -15.23 30.16 -5.93
N HIS A 325 -14.39 31.19 -5.74
CA HIS A 325 -14.74 32.57 -6.09
C HIS A 325 -14.75 32.83 -7.58
N ARG A 326 -13.92 32.13 -8.38
CA ARG A 326 -13.99 32.22 -9.85
C ARG A 326 -15.37 31.76 -10.34
N ASP A 327 -15.88 30.65 -9.81
CA ASP A 327 -17.21 30.14 -10.16
C ASP A 327 -18.35 31.06 -9.69
N ALA A 328 -18.18 31.76 -8.57
CA ALA A 328 -19.14 32.76 -8.08
C ALA A 328 -19.08 34.07 -8.90
N SER A 329 -17.90 34.54 -9.26
CA SER A 329 -17.69 35.77 -10.05
C SER A 329 -18.22 35.62 -11.48
N ILE A 330 -18.06 34.44 -12.11
CA ILE A 330 -18.67 34.11 -13.40
C ILE A 330 -20.21 34.21 -13.33
N LYS A 331 -20.82 33.95 -12.17
CA LYS A 331 -22.27 33.99 -11.98
C LYS A 331 -22.81 35.38 -11.60
N ASP A 332 -22.07 36.13 -10.79
CA ASP A 332 -22.56 37.37 -10.17
C ASP A 332 -21.90 38.65 -10.72
N GLY A 333 -20.94 38.56 -11.64
CA GLY A 333 -20.31 39.72 -12.31
C GLY A 333 -19.49 40.64 -11.39
N SER A 334 -19.26 40.27 -10.13
CA SER A 334 -18.49 41.06 -9.17
C SER A 334 -17.02 40.66 -9.11
N SER A 335 -16.12 41.65 -9.05
CA SER A 335 -14.68 41.46 -8.82
C SER A 335 -14.43 41.12 -7.35
N ALA A 336 -14.34 39.81 -7.06
CA ALA A 336 -13.99 39.34 -5.72
C ALA A 336 -12.51 39.62 -5.43
N LEU A 337 -12.19 39.99 -4.17
CA LEU A 337 -10.83 40.16 -3.64
C LEU A 337 -10.00 38.88 -3.90
N GLN A 338 -9.30 38.88 -5.03
CA GLN A 338 -8.48 37.77 -5.51
C GLN A 338 -7.37 37.51 -4.50
N VAL A 339 -7.23 36.24 -4.10
CA VAL A 339 -5.94 35.72 -3.65
C VAL A 339 -4.93 36.09 -4.75
N GLN A 340 -3.82 36.74 -4.41
CA GLN A 340 -2.74 36.97 -5.38
C GLN A 340 -2.45 35.64 -6.08
N GLY A 341 -2.57 35.57 -7.41
CA GLY A 341 -2.59 34.28 -8.13
C GLY A 341 -1.37 33.39 -7.88
N SER A 342 -0.26 33.96 -7.43
CA SER A 342 0.97 33.25 -7.05
C SER A 342 0.97 32.65 -5.64
N PHE A 343 0.06 33.05 -4.75
CA PHE A 343 0.07 32.63 -3.34
C PHE A 343 -0.11 31.13 -3.13
N PRO A 344 -1.07 30.43 -3.79
CA PRO A 344 -1.20 28.97 -3.64
C PRO A 344 0.09 28.23 -4.06
N ALA A 345 0.68 28.63 -5.19
CA ALA A 345 1.92 28.04 -5.70
C ALA A 345 3.13 28.32 -4.80
N LEU A 346 3.21 29.52 -4.21
CA LEU A 346 4.27 29.89 -3.27
C LEU A 346 4.17 29.06 -1.97
N GLN A 347 2.97 28.92 -1.41
CA GLN A 347 2.74 28.10 -0.22
C GLN A 347 3.03 26.62 -0.49
N TYR A 348 2.63 26.11 -1.67
CA TYR A 348 2.95 24.75 -2.08
C TYR A 348 4.47 24.52 -2.22
N SER A 349 5.19 25.48 -2.80
CA SER A 349 6.65 25.41 -2.92
C SER A 349 7.34 25.37 -1.56
N LYS A 350 6.86 26.15 -0.58
CA LYS A 350 7.33 26.09 0.81
C LYS A 350 7.04 24.74 1.46
N ALA A 351 5.85 24.18 1.23
CA ALA A 351 5.50 22.85 1.72
C ALA A 351 6.39 21.75 1.13
N LEU A 352 6.67 21.79 -0.17
CA LEU A 352 7.59 20.84 -0.83
C LEU A 352 9.03 20.95 -0.26
N GLN A 353 9.54 22.17 -0.09
CA GLN A 353 10.85 22.38 0.53
C GLN A 353 10.87 21.86 1.98
N GLY A 354 9.82 22.12 2.75
CA GLY A 354 9.66 21.61 4.11
C GLY A 354 9.64 20.07 4.16
N LEU A 355 8.88 19.43 3.26
CA LEU A 355 8.84 17.97 3.16
C LEU A 355 10.21 17.38 2.79
N GLN A 356 10.92 18.00 1.85
CA GLN A 356 12.29 17.57 1.50
C GLN A 356 13.26 17.70 2.68
N SER A 357 13.15 18.76 3.48
CA SER A 357 13.93 18.92 4.71
C SER A 357 13.58 17.85 5.73
N ILE A 358 12.30 17.55 5.90
CA ILE A 358 11.80 16.50 6.79
C ILE A 358 12.35 15.14 6.36
N LEU A 359 12.24 14.76 5.09
CA LEU A 359 12.75 13.48 4.58
C LEU A 359 14.28 13.29 4.72
N ARG A 360 15.03 14.38 4.93
CA ARG A 360 16.49 14.34 5.18
C ARG A 360 16.84 14.29 6.67
N ALA A 361 15.89 14.48 7.57
CA ALA A 361 16.09 14.43 9.00
C ALA A 361 16.14 12.97 9.51
N GLN A 362 16.85 12.74 10.61
CA GLN A 362 17.09 11.38 11.15
C GLN A 362 15.90 10.79 11.93
N ASN A 363 15.02 11.63 12.50
CA ASN A 363 13.85 11.20 13.27
C ASN A 363 12.60 11.95 12.78
N VAL A 364 11.78 11.28 11.96
CA VAL A 364 10.64 11.89 11.30
C VAL A 364 9.38 11.11 11.61
N SER A 365 8.29 11.82 11.94
CA SER A 365 6.97 11.20 12.04
C SER A 365 6.46 10.78 10.66
N VAL A 366 6.13 9.50 10.51
CA VAL A 366 5.53 8.95 9.29
C VAL A 366 4.17 9.59 9.04
N ASP A 367 3.37 9.78 10.09
CA ASP A 367 2.07 10.47 10.03
C ASP A 367 2.20 11.86 9.43
N LEU A 368 3.25 12.61 9.81
CA LEU A 368 3.52 13.94 9.29
C LEU A 368 3.80 13.90 7.78
N ILE A 369 4.60 12.94 7.31
CA ILE A 369 4.85 12.74 5.87
C ILE A 369 3.55 12.37 5.16
N MET A 370 2.78 11.42 5.69
CA MET A 370 1.53 10.96 5.10
C MET A 370 0.50 12.10 5.00
N MET A 371 0.39 12.95 6.02
CA MET A 371 -0.45 14.16 5.98
C MET A 371 0.01 15.15 4.90
N CYS A 372 1.33 15.35 4.76
CA CYS A 372 1.87 16.22 3.72
C CYS A 372 1.56 15.66 2.32
N ILE A 373 1.81 14.36 2.10
CA ILE A 373 1.49 13.67 0.85
C ILE A 373 0.00 13.79 0.56
N LEU A 374 -0.86 13.51 1.54
CA LEU A 374 -2.32 13.61 1.41
C LEU A 374 -2.73 15.01 0.92
N LEU A 375 -2.25 16.07 1.58
CA LEU A 375 -2.52 17.46 1.19
C LEU A 375 -1.96 17.80 -0.20
N MET A 376 -0.77 17.31 -0.54
CA MET A 376 -0.14 17.55 -1.84
C MET A 376 -0.88 16.84 -2.97
N VAL A 377 -1.35 15.61 -2.75
CA VAL A 377 -2.21 14.88 -3.70
C VAL A 377 -3.48 15.69 -3.97
N HIS A 378 -4.15 16.21 -2.94
CA HIS A 378 -5.34 17.04 -3.12
C HIS A 378 -5.02 18.34 -3.87
N PHE A 379 -3.91 19.01 -3.55
CA PHE A 379 -3.48 20.20 -4.26
C PHE A 379 -3.20 19.93 -5.75
N GLU A 380 -2.42 18.89 -6.07
CA GLU A 380 -2.09 18.57 -7.46
C GLU A 380 -3.30 18.08 -8.24
N SER A 381 -4.18 17.31 -7.61
CA SER A 381 -5.41 16.85 -8.25
C SER A 381 -6.39 18.01 -8.47
N LEU A 382 -6.47 18.98 -7.53
CA LEU A 382 -7.23 20.21 -7.73
C LEU A 382 -6.58 21.14 -8.78
N ARG A 383 -5.31 20.94 -9.14
CA ARG A 383 -4.69 21.61 -10.31
C ARG A 383 -4.86 20.84 -11.61
N GLU A 384 -5.51 19.69 -11.57
CA GLU A 384 -5.61 18.74 -12.67
C GLU A 384 -4.23 18.23 -13.13
N CYS A 385 -3.26 18.20 -12.21
CA CYS A 385 -1.90 17.69 -12.38
C CYS A 385 -1.78 16.28 -11.78
N TYR A 386 -2.36 15.27 -12.44
CA TYR A 386 -2.47 13.93 -11.83
C TYR A 386 -1.17 13.11 -11.84
N VAL A 387 -0.26 13.31 -12.80
CA VAL A 387 1.04 12.61 -12.76
C VAL A 387 1.80 12.93 -11.45
N PRO A 388 1.99 14.21 -11.06
CA PRO A 388 2.51 14.54 -9.74
C PRO A 388 1.70 13.94 -8.57
N ALA A 389 0.38 13.96 -8.64
CA ALA A 389 -0.47 13.35 -7.61
C ALA A 389 -0.20 11.85 -7.44
N LEU A 390 -0.03 11.12 -8.54
CA LEU A 390 0.32 9.70 -8.51
C LEU A 390 1.73 9.47 -8.01
N VAL A 391 2.68 10.29 -8.42
CA VAL A 391 4.06 10.21 -7.92
C VAL A 391 4.07 10.35 -6.39
N HIS A 392 3.25 11.24 -5.82
CA HIS A 392 3.08 11.33 -4.37
C HIS A 392 2.49 10.05 -3.75
N ILE A 393 1.48 9.44 -4.38
CA ILE A 393 0.89 8.16 -3.93
C ILE A 393 1.93 7.03 -4.00
N GLU A 394 2.68 6.90 -5.11
CA GLU A 394 3.71 5.89 -5.29
C GLU A 394 4.84 6.03 -4.28
N HIS A 395 5.30 7.26 -4.02
CA HIS A 395 6.28 7.49 -2.96
C HIS A 395 5.73 7.10 -1.58
N ALA A 396 4.45 7.36 -1.30
CA ALA A 396 3.83 6.95 -0.04
C ALA A 396 3.82 5.41 0.10
N ILE A 397 3.44 4.70 -0.96
CA ILE A 397 3.43 3.23 -0.99
C ILE A 397 4.86 2.68 -0.85
N GLN A 398 5.83 3.27 -1.56
CA GLN A 398 7.24 2.90 -1.43
C GLN A 398 7.76 3.13 -0.01
N LEU A 399 7.38 4.23 0.64
CA LEU A 399 7.73 4.48 2.04
C LEU A 399 7.09 3.45 2.97
N LEU A 400 5.82 3.10 2.75
CA LEU A 400 5.10 2.05 3.47
C LEU A 400 5.71 0.65 3.28
N HIS A 401 6.39 0.41 2.15
CA HIS A 401 7.08 -0.84 1.82
C HIS A 401 8.58 -0.80 2.12
N SER A 402 9.13 0.37 2.49
CA SER A 402 10.56 0.53 2.74
C SER A 402 10.95 -0.02 4.11
N SER A 403 11.65 -1.14 4.10
CA SER A 403 12.17 -1.83 5.29
C SER A 403 13.32 -1.01 5.92
N GLY A 404 13.04 -0.13 6.89
CA GLY A 404 14.11 0.49 7.67
C GLY A 404 13.76 1.68 8.57
N SER A 405 12.95 2.66 8.13
CA SER A 405 12.71 3.91 8.90
C SER A 405 11.24 4.24 9.16
N PHE A 406 10.32 3.55 8.52
CA PHE A 406 8.89 3.84 8.57
C PHE A 406 8.16 2.59 9.04
N ASP A 407 7.68 2.59 10.29
CA ASP A 407 6.89 1.49 10.86
C ASP A 407 5.40 1.72 10.54
N PRO A 408 4.78 0.90 9.68
CA PRO A 408 3.39 1.07 9.29
C PRO A 408 2.38 0.92 10.42
N SER A 409 2.73 0.17 11.47
CA SER A 409 1.87 -0.03 12.65
C SER A 409 1.81 1.20 13.55
N LYS A 410 2.78 2.12 13.40
CA LYS A 410 2.83 3.41 14.07
C LYS A 410 2.12 4.52 13.30
N ILE A 411 1.58 4.23 12.12
CA ILE A 411 0.82 5.18 11.32
C ILE A 411 -0.61 5.21 11.83
N ASP A 412 -1.18 6.41 12.00
CA ASP A 412 -2.59 6.56 12.33
C ASP A 412 -3.44 5.82 11.26
N PRO A 413 -4.29 4.85 11.65
CA PRO A 413 -5.08 4.08 10.70
C PRO A 413 -5.91 4.94 9.75
N SER A 414 -6.37 6.11 10.20
CA SER A 414 -7.16 7.04 9.38
C SER A 414 -6.36 7.58 8.19
N LEU A 415 -5.04 7.81 8.36
CA LEU A 415 -4.14 8.23 7.28
C LEU A 415 -3.88 7.11 6.28
N LEU A 416 -3.69 5.88 6.78
CA LEU A 416 -3.54 4.70 5.92
C LEU A 416 -4.81 4.45 5.09
N ARG A 417 -6.00 4.50 5.72
CA ARG A 417 -7.30 4.36 5.03
C ARG A 417 -7.53 5.49 4.03
N ALA A 418 -7.05 6.71 4.32
CA ALA A 418 -7.06 7.80 3.34
C ALA A 418 -6.17 7.48 2.13
N LEU A 419 -4.96 7.00 2.34
CA LEU A 419 -4.06 6.62 1.25
C LEU A 419 -4.60 5.43 0.43
N MET A 420 -5.21 4.42 1.07
CA MET A 420 -5.86 3.31 0.36
C MET A 420 -6.97 3.80 -0.58
N ARG A 421 -7.77 4.80 -0.17
CA ARG A 421 -8.76 5.41 -1.07
C ARG A 421 -8.08 6.03 -2.29
N LEU A 422 -6.98 6.74 -2.11
CA LEU A 422 -6.20 7.33 -3.21
C LEU A 422 -5.58 6.29 -4.15
N ASP A 423 -5.08 5.19 -3.58
CA ASP A 423 -4.51 4.06 -4.33
C ASP A 423 -5.56 3.42 -5.25
N ILE A 424 -6.78 3.21 -4.73
CA ILE A 424 -7.93 2.75 -5.51
C ILE A 424 -8.28 3.73 -6.64
N GLN A 425 -8.34 5.03 -6.34
CA GLN A 425 -8.62 6.07 -7.35
C GLN A 425 -7.63 6.00 -8.52
N GLY A 426 -6.34 5.85 -8.20
CA GLY A 426 -5.30 5.69 -9.22
C GLY A 426 -5.55 4.49 -10.13
N SER A 427 -5.94 3.34 -9.56
CA SER A 427 -6.21 2.11 -10.31
C SER A 427 -7.50 2.15 -11.15
N LEU A 428 -8.50 2.92 -10.74
CA LEU A 428 -9.75 3.09 -11.47
C LEU A 428 -9.56 3.92 -12.75
N TYR A 429 -8.89 5.07 -12.66
CA TYR A 429 -8.87 6.06 -13.75
C TYR A 429 -7.63 6.00 -14.65
N LEU A 430 -6.54 5.35 -14.21
CA LEU A 430 -5.31 5.21 -15.01
C LEU A 430 -5.19 3.83 -15.67
N GLY A 431 -6.32 3.15 -15.85
CA GLY A 431 -6.59 2.12 -16.84
C GLY A 431 -5.82 0.79 -16.76
N ALA A 432 -4.68 0.74 -16.07
CA ALA A 432 -3.78 -0.41 -16.01
C ALA A 432 -2.92 -0.46 -14.73
N ARG A 433 -3.12 0.46 -13.78
CA ARG A 433 -2.33 0.52 -12.56
C ARG A 433 -2.81 -0.52 -11.54
N VAL A 434 -1.92 -1.39 -11.09
CA VAL A 434 -2.17 -2.32 -9.97
C VAL A 434 -2.16 -1.52 -8.65
N PRO A 435 -3.17 -1.66 -7.77
CA PRO A 435 -3.16 -1.01 -6.47
C PRO A 435 -2.08 -1.63 -5.57
N GLY A 436 -1.30 -0.79 -4.90
CA GLY A 436 -0.17 -1.23 -4.07
C GLY A 436 -0.57 -1.68 -2.66
N LEU A 437 -1.77 -1.33 -2.20
CA LEU A 437 -2.22 -1.55 -0.81
C LEU A 437 -3.31 -2.61 -0.67
N ALA A 438 -3.56 -3.42 -1.71
CA ALA A 438 -4.67 -4.39 -1.75
C ALA A 438 -4.65 -5.43 -0.61
N PHE A 439 -3.48 -5.77 -0.10
CA PHE A 439 -3.30 -6.74 0.98
C PHE A 439 -2.63 -6.14 2.22
N TYR A 440 -2.53 -4.82 2.30
CA TYR A 440 -1.81 -4.14 3.38
C TYR A 440 -2.49 -4.29 4.75
N THR A 441 -3.82 -4.36 4.78
CA THR A 441 -4.63 -4.57 5.99
C THR A 441 -5.19 -5.99 6.08
N ILE A 442 -4.60 -6.95 5.37
CA ILE A 442 -5.13 -8.32 5.27
C ILE A 442 -5.28 -8.98 6.65
N ALA A 443 -4.38 -8.71 7.60
CA ALA A 443 -4.44 -9.26 8.95
C ALA A 443 -5.65 -8.78 9.77
N LEU A 444 -6.19 -7.59 9.45
CA LEU A 444 -7.30 -6.96 10.18
C LEU A 444 -8.64 -7.19 9.47
N ASP A 445 -8.64 -7.22 8.13
CA ASP A 445 -9.86 -7.19 7.32
C ASP A 445 -9.97 -8.41 6.37
N ASN A 446 -9.44 -9.57 6.74
CA ASN A 446 -9.49 -10.74 5.84
C ASN A 446 -10.90 -11.34 5.75
N THR A 447 -11.62 -11.31 6.86
CA THR A 447 -12.94 -11.93 7.00
C THR A 447 -14.04 -10.88 6.97
N LEU A 448 -15.15 -11.18 6.30
CA LEU A 448 -16.34 -10.34 6.39
C LEU A 448 -16.90 -10.39 7.82
N PRO A 449 -17.27 -9.23 8.41
CA PRO A 449 -17.94 -9.20 9.69
C PRO A 449 -19.36 -9.77 9.57
N THR A 450 -19.92 -10.23 10.68
CA THR A 450 -21.32 -10.69 10.74
C THR A 450 -22.32 -9.55 10.74
N GLU A 451 -21.92 -8.39 11.28
CA GLU A 451 -22.73 -7.18 11.40
C GLU A 451 -21.85 -5.94 11.18
N ILE A 452 -22.49 -4.85 10.73
CA ILE A 452 -21.87 -3.53 10.65
C ILE A 452 -22.35 -2.70 11.86
N HIS A 453 -21.42 -2.06 12.55
CA HIS A 453 -21.71 -1.27 13.75
C HIS A 453 -21.76 0.23 13.49
N ASP A 454 -21.00 0.71 12.51
CA ASP A 454 -20.96 2.11 12.14
C ASP A 454 -20.64 2.35 10.66
N VAL A 455 -20.89 3.57 10.20
CA VAL A 455 -20.74 3.98 8.80
C VAL A 455 -19.27 3.98 8.34
N MET A 456 -18.32 4.23 9.25
CA MET A 456 -16.90 4.27 8.93
C MET A 456 -16.36 2.86 8.71
N GLN A 457 -16.70 1.92 9.60
CA GLN A 457 -16.42 0.49 9.43
C GLN A 457 -16.95 -0.03 8.09
N ALA A 458 -18.19 0.36 7.73
CA ALA A 458 -18.80 -0.01 6.48
C ALA A 458 -18.01 0.47 5.24
N ARG A 459 -17.53 1.72 5.30
CA ARG A 459 -16.72 2.33 4.24
C ARG A 459 -15.36 1.67 4.11
N ASP A 460 -14.69 1.44 5.23
CA ASP A 460 -13.36 0.82 5.28
C ASP A 460 -13.41 -0.61 4.75
N LEU A 461 -14.39 -1.39 5.19
CA LEU A 461 -14.66 -2.74 4.69
C LEU A 461 -14.81 -2.73 3.16
N LEU A 462 -15.69 -1.87 2.64
CA LEU A 462 -15.93 -1.80 1.20
C LEU A 462 -14.66 -1.42 0.43
N ASN A 463 -13.92 -0.40 0.87
CA ASN A 463 -12.70 0.04 0.18
C ASN A 463 -11.61 -1.04 0.19
N THR A 464 -11.44 -1.80 1.28
CA THR A 464 -10.51 -2.93 1.34
C THR A 464 -10.82 -3.96 0.25
N TRP A 465 -12.08 -4.36 0.12
CA TRP A 465 -12.49 -5.34 -0.90
C TRP A 465 -12.44 -4.77 -2.32
N ILE A 466 -12.72 -3.49 -2.51
CA ILE A 466 -12.50 -2.80 -3.79
C ILE A 466 -11.02 -2.88 -4.18
N SER A 467 -10.10 -2.57 -3.28
CA SER A 467 -8.66 -2.65 -3.57
C SER A 467 -8.23 -4.05 -4.01
N ARG A 468 -8.74 -5.10 -3.33
CA ARG A 468 -8.52 -6.51 -3.70
C ARG A 468 -9.11 -6.88 -5.05
N LEU A 469 -10.30 -6.37 -5.37
CA LEU A 469 -10.92 -6.58 -6.68
C LEU A 469 -10.07 -5.96 -7.79
N PHE A 470 -9.65 -4.71 -7.64
CA PHE A 470 -8.82 -4.06 -8.65
C PHE A 470 -7.45 -4.74 -8.78
N HIS A 471 -6.84 -5.21 -7.69
CA HIS A 471 -5.64 -6.05 -7.77
C HIS A 471 -5.91 -7.33 -8.59
N PHE A 472 -6.98 -8.06 -8.27
CA PHE A 472 -7.36 -9.27 -9.00
C PHE A 472 -7.56 -8.99 -10.49
N MET A 473 -8.24 -7.89 -10.83
CA MET A 473 -8.47 -7.50 -12.20
C MET A 473 -7.16 -7.25 -12.94
N ARG A 474 -6.29 -6.41 -12.39
CA ARG A 474 -5.07 -5.98 -13.08
C ARG A 474 -4.01 -7.07 -13.19
N VAL A 475 -3.94 -7.96 -12.19
CA VAL A 475 -2.91 -9.01 -12.13
C VAL A 475 -3.35 -10.30 -12.83
N TYR A 476 -4.65 -10.63 -12.78
CA TYR A 476 -5.14 -11.92 -13.28
C TYR A 476 -6.24 -11.76 -14.34
N ALA A 477 -7.31 -11.00 -14.07
CA ALA A 477 -8.47 -11.01 -14.96
C ALA A 477 -8.21 -10.35 -16.33
N ASP A 478 -7.42 -9.27 -16.37
CA ASP A 478 -7.15 -8.49 -17.58
C ASP A 478 -6.45 -9.36 -18.65
N GLU A 479 -5.58 -10.31 -18.24
CA GLU A 479 -4.94 -11.27 -19.16
C GLU A 479 -6.01 -12.08 -19.92
N TYR A 480 -7.01 -12.62 -19.22
CA TYR A 480 -8.05 -13.44 -19.84
C TYR A 480 -9.13 -12.61 -20.53
N LYS A 481 -9.35 -11.37 -20.08
CA LYS A 481 -10.29 -10.45 -20.72
C LYS A 481 -9.77 -9.92 -22.05
N PHE A 482 -8.47 -9.60 -22.14
CA PHE A 482 -7.92 -8.90 -23.31
C PHE A 482 -7.01 -9.78 -24.16
N ASP A 483 -6.24 -10.71 -23.59
CA ASP A 483 -5.21 -11.44 -24.34
C ASP A 483 -5.60 -12.91 -24.59
N ARG A 484 -6.08 -13.62 -23.56
CA ARG A 484 -6.44 -15.05 -23.60
C ARG A 484 -7.94 -15.28 -23.42
N VAL A 485 -8.72 -14.68 -24.30
CA VAL A 485 -10.20 -14.69 -24.24
C VAL A 485 -10.75 -16.10 -24.17
N GLY A 486 -11.63 -16.34 -23.19
CA GLY A 486 -12.30 -17.63 -23.00
C GLY A 486 -11.44 -18.74 -22.38
N MET A 487 -10.17 -18.47 -22.08
CA MET A 487 -9.20 -19.46 -21.58
C MET A 487 -8.89 -19.30 -20.09
N ALA A 488 -9.78 -18.66 -19.32
CA ALA A 488 -9.59 -18.45 -17.89
C ALA A 488 -9.56 -19.79 -17.14
N PRO A 489 -8.52 -20.08 -16.33
CA PRO A 489 -8.49 -21.25 -15.46
C PRO A 489 -9.63 -21.26 -14.46
N LEU A 490 -9.99 -22.45 -13.99
CA LEU A 490 -11.07 -22.63 -13.01
C LEU A 490 -10.82 -21.83 -11.73
N GLU A 491 -9.57 -21.69 -11.31
CA GLU A 491 -9.16 -20.94 -10.13
C GLU A 491 -9.46 -19.44 -10.28
N VAL A 492 -9.21 -18.89 -11.47
CA VAL A 492 -9.46 -17.47 -11.78
C VAL A 492 -10.96 -17.20 -11.87
N ILE A 493 -11.71 -18.13 -12.49
CA ILE A 493 -13.19 -18.07 -12.53
C ILE A 493 -13.76 -18.14 -11.11
N ALA A 494 -13.31 -19.10 -10.31
CA ALA A 494 -13.75 -19.27 -8.93
C ALA A 494 -13.47 -18.02 -8.10
N ARG A 495 -12.29 -17.39 -8.26
CA ARG A 495 -11.93 -16.16 -7.56
C ARG A 495 -12.80 -14.97 -7.97
N SER A 496 -13.10 -14.81 -9.26
CA SER A 496 -14.05 -13.79 -9.75
C SER A 496 -15.44 -13.97 -9.12
N GLN A 497 -15.94 -15.21 -9.07
CA GLN A 497 -17.23 -15.54 -8.46
C GLN A 497 -17.24 -15.36 -6.93
N GLU A 498 -16.14 -15.68 -6.26
CA GLU A 498 -15.95 -15.42 -4.83
C GLU A 498 -16.04 -13.92 -4.53
N LEU A 499 -15.29 -13.09 -5.26
CA LEU A 499 -15.33 -11.63 -5.10
C LEU A 499 -16.74 -11.08 -5.36
N ALA A 500 -17.43 -11.56 -6.41
CA ALA A 500 -18.81 -11.15 -6.69
C ALA A 500 -19.77 -11.51 -5.54
N ARG A 501 -19.63 -12.71 -4.94
CA ARG A 501 -20.40 -13.11 -3.76
C ARG A 501 -20.07 -12.25 -2.55
N THR A 502 -18.79 -11.93 -2.33
CA THR A 502 -18.35 -11.05 -1.25
C THR A 502 -19.00 -9.67 -1.34
N PHE A 503 -19.04 -9.04 -2.53
CA PHE A 503 -19.72 -7.76 -2.68
C PHE A 503 -21.24 -7.85 -2.53
N ALA A 504 -21.86 -8.98 -2.91
CA ALA A 504 -23.28 -9.22 -2.64
C ALA A 504 -23.55 -9.28 -1.13
N GLU A 505 -22.68 -9.95 -0.38
CA GLU A 505 -22.78 -10.05 1.08
C GLU A 505 -22.53 -8.70 1.75
N ILE A 506 -21.59 -7.89 1.25
CA ILE A 506 -21.39 -6.52 1.75
C ILE A 506 -22.64 -5.64 1.51
N ASP A 507 -23.29 -5.70 0.34
CA ASP A 507 -24.55 -4.97 0.12
C ASP A 507 -25.66 -5.44 1.05
N ARG A 508 -25.72 -6.75 1.35
CA ARG A 508 -26.67 -7.31 2.33
C ARG A 508 -26.40 -6.79 3.74
N LEU A 509 -25.14 -6.80 4.20
CA LEU A 509 -24.74 -6.24 5.50
C LEU A 509 -25.07 -4.76 5.61
N LEU A 510 -24.82 -3.99 4.54
CA LEU A 510 -25.18 -2.57 4.47
C LEU A 510 -26.70 -2.35 4.55
N TRP A 511 -27.47 -3.19 3.85
CA TRP A 511 -28.94 -3.15 3.90
C TRP A 511 -29.47 -3.41 5.30
N ASP A 512 -28.98 -4.47 5.95
CA ASP A 512 -29.38 -4.83 7.31
C ASP A 512 -29.06 -3.70 8.29
N PHE A 513 -27.85 -3.14 8.22
CA PHE A 513 -27.45 -2.00 9.04
C PHE A 513 -28.40 -0.82 8.85
N MET A 514 -28.69 -0.43 7.60
CA MET A 514 -29.61 0.69 7.30
C MET A 514 -31.04 0.48 7.85
N HIS A 515 -31.49 -0.76 8.03
CA HIS A 515 -32.84 -1.09 8.49
C HIS A 515 -32.92 -1.47 9.96
N GLN A 516 -31.82 -1.32 10.72
CA GLN A 516 -31.85 -1.53 12.17
C GLN A 516 -32.82 -0.54 12.84
N PRO A 517 -33.85 -1.01 13.59
CA PRO A 517 -34.87 -0.13 14.18
C PRO A 517 -34.33 0.92 15.16
N THR A 518 -33.17 0.64 15.77
CA THR A 518 -32.50 1.50 16.74
C THR A 518 -31.56 2.53 16.10
N LEU A 519 -31.24 2.38 14.81
CA LEU A 519 -30.26 3.21 14.14
C LEU A 519 -30.86 4.59 13.82
N LYS A 520 -30.17 5.65 14.22
CA LYS A 520 -30.53 7.05 13.93
C LYS A 520 -29.44 7.69 13.10
N LEU A 521 -29.70 7.83 11.80
CA LEU A 521 -28.77 8.45 10.87
C LEU A 521 -29.22 9.86 10.52
N ASN A 522 -28.27 10.79 10.48
CA ASN A 522 -28.51 12.08 9.87
C ASN A 522 -28.54 11.97 8.34
N ILE A 523 -29.02 13.00 7.65
CA ILE A 523 -29.16 13.00 6.18
C ILE A 523 -27.83 12.75 5.44
N ARG A 524 -26.71 13.21 6.00
CA ARG A 524 -25.37 13.02 5.42
C ARG A 524 -24.96 11.56 5.48
N GLU A 525 -25.17 10.90 6.61
CA GLU A 525 -24.89 9.48 6.81
C GLU A 525 -25.79 8.58 5.96
N GLN A 526 -27.08 8.95 5.81
CA GLN A 526 -28.01 8.24 4.94
C GLN A 526 -27.52 8.25 3.47
N HIS A 527 -27.07 9.40 2.97
CA HIS A 527 -26.46 9.47 1.64
C HIS A 527 -25.14 8.74 1.55
N GLY A 528 -24.29 8.82 2.59
CA GLY A 528 -23.04 8.06 2.66
C GLY A 528 -23.28 6.55 2.49
N LEU A 529 -24.22 5.98 3.25
CA LEU A 529 -24.60 4.57 3.12
C LEU A 529 -25.22 4.25 1.76
N ALA A 530 -26.08 5.13 1.23
CA ALA A 530 -26.63 4.96 -0.12
C ALA A 530 -25.52 4.85 -1.18
N VAL A 531 -24.50 5.72 -1.11
CA VAL A 531 -23.32 5.66 -2.00
C VAL A 531 -22.47 4.41 -1.77
N LEU A 532 -22.30 3.95 -0.52
CA LEU A 532 -21.60 2.68 -0.28
C LEU A 532 -22.34 1.50 -0.91
N ARG A 533 -23.68 1.47 -0.83
CA ARG A 533 -24.49 0.44 -1.45
C ARG A 533 -24.43 0.46 -2.97
N SER A 534 -24.51 1.65 -3.59
CA SER A 534 -24.33 1.76 -5.04
C SER A 534 -22.96 1.23 -5.48
N ARG A 535 -21.90 1.56 -4.74
CA ARG A 535 -20.54 1.06 -4.98
C ARG A 535 -20.43 -0.46 -4.76
N ALA A 536 -21.04 -1.03 -3.72
CA ALA A 536 -21.03 -2.47 -3.49
C ALA A 536 -21.68 -3.22 -4.68
N LYS A 537 -22.84 -2.73 -5.15
CA LYS A 537 -23.54 -3.29 -6.32
C LYS A 537 -22.72 -3.16 -7.61
N VAL A 538 -22.13 -1.99 -7.88
CA VAL A 538 -21.23 -1.80 -9.03
C VAL A 538 -20.08 -2.80 -8.97
N ASN A 539 -19.39 -2.93 -7.83
CA ASN A 539 -18.22 -3.79 -7.71
C ASN A 539 -18.58 -5.28 -7.74
N ARG A 540 -19.79 -5.67 -7.35
CA ARG A 540 -20.33 -7.02 -7.62
C ARG A 540 -20.39 -7.30 -9.12
N ILE A 541 -20.97 -6.39 -9.91
CA ILE A 541 -21.08 -6.53 -11.37
C ILE A 541 -19.67 -6.56 -11.99
N VAL A 542 -18.78 -5.65 -11.58
CA VAL A 542 -17.38 -5.61 -12.05
C VAL A 542 -16.69 -6.94 -11.75
N ALA A 543 -16.79 -7.46 -10.53
CA ALA A 543 -16.17 -8.74 -10.14
C ALA A 543 -16.67 -9.89 -11.02
N ALA A 544 -17.99 -10.00 -11.21
CA ALA A 544 -18.60 -11.08 -11.98
C ALA A 544 -18.29 -11.03 -13.49
N CYS A 545 -18.09 -9.83 -14.04
CA CYS A 545 -17.84 -9.62 -15.46
C CYS A 545 -16.35 -9.42 -15.80
N SER A 546 -15.46 -9.39 -14.81
CA SER A 546 -14.07 -8.96 -14.97
C SER A 546 -13.21 -9.85 -15.86
N ILE A 547 -13.52 -11.14 -15.96
CA ILE A 547 -12.74 -12.13 -16.73
C ILE A 547 -13.28 -12.34 -18.16
N TYR A 548 -14.46 -11.79 -18.46
CA TYR A 548 -15.14 -12.01 -19.73
C TYR A 548 -14.87 -10.84 -20.68
N ALA A 549 -14.57 -11.19 -21.93
CA ALA A 549 -14.38 -10.21 -22.99
C ALA A 549 -15.74 -9.71 -23.51
N GLU A 550 -16.76 -10.57 -23.50
CA GLU A 550 -18.13 -10.26 -23.87
C GLU A 550 -18.72 -9.21 -22.92
N THR A 551 -19.26 -8.15 -23.49
CA THR A 551 -20.02 -7.13 -22.75
C THR A 551 -21.51 -7.43 -22.70
N THR A 552 -22.00 -8.38 -23.50
CA THR A 552 -23.37 -8.89 -23.41
C THR A 552 -23.69 -9.50 -22.05
N ILE A 553 -22.67 -10.01 -21.34
CA ILE A 553 -22.82 -10.60 -20.00
C ILE A 553 -23.38 -9.61 -18.96
N TYR A 554 -23.21 -8.30 -19.17
CA TYR A 554 -23.76 -7.27 -18.29
C TYR A 554 -25.30 -7.28 -18.28
N ASP A 555 -25.97 -7.82 -19.29
CA ASP A 555 -27.43 -7.92 -19.34
C ASP A 555 -28.04 -8.79 -18.22
N ALA A 556 -27.25 -9.69 -17.64
CA ALA A 556 -27.69 -10.47 -16.49
C ALA A 556 -27.96 -9.60 -15.24
N TYR A 557 -27.53 -8.33 -15.26
CA TYR A 557 -27.58 -7.40 -14.13
C TYR A 557 -28.46 -6.17 -14.39
N LEU A 558 -29.44 -6.25 -15.31
CA LEU A 558 -30.33 -5.13 -15.61
C LEU A 558 -31.10 -4.64 -14.38
N THR A 559 -31.53 -5.54 -13.49
CA THR A 559 -32.20 -5.20 -12.23
C THR A 559 -31.25 -4.42 -11.31
N GLU A 560 -30.03 -4.90 -11.13
CA GLU A 560 -29.03 -4.21 -10.32
C GLU A 560 -28.64 -2.84 -10.91
N PHE A 561 -28.56 -2.70 -12.23
CA PHE A 561 -28.35 -1.39 -12.86
C PHE A 561 -29.48 -0.41 -12.54
N ASP A 562 -30.73 -0.85 -12.57
CA ASP A 562 -31.89 -0.03 -12.21
C ASP A 562 -31.88 0.35 -10.71
N GLU A 563 -31.54 -0.60 -9.83
CA GLU A 563 -31.38 -0.33 -8.40
C GLU A 563 -30.27 0.69 -8.12
N ILE A 564 -29.10 0.57 -8.76
CA ILE A 564 -28.00 1.52 -8.63
C ILE A 564 -28.46 2.91 -9.09
N LEU A 565 -29.18 2.98 -10.23
CA LEU A 565 -29.72 4.24 -10.74
C LEU A 565 -30.70 4.88 -9.77
N ASN A 566 -31.64 4.11 -9.21
CA ASN A 566 -32.61 4.60 -8.22
C ASN A 566 -31.92 5.14 -6.96
N ILE A 567 -30.87 4.47 -6.49
CA ILE A 567 -30.03 4.96 -5.39
C ILE A 567 -29.38 6.30 -5.74
N CYS A 568 -28.77 6.41 -6.93
CA CYS A 568 -28.16 7.66 -7.39
C CYS A 568 -29.21 8.78 -7.47
N THR A 569 -30.37 8.53 -8.06
CA THR A 569 -31.46 9.51 -8.19
C THR A 569 -31.98 9.96 -6.82
N TYR A 570 -32.09 9.05 -5.85
CA TYR A 570 -32.46 9.39 -4.46
C TYR A 570 -31.45 10.38 -3.84
N VAL A 571 -30.15 10.10 -3.95
CA VAL A 571 -29.11 10.98 -3.40
C VAL A 571 -29.12 12.35 -4.09
N MET A 572 -29.22 12.38 -5.43
CA MET A 572 -29.29 13.63 -6.21
C MET A 572 -30.55 14.46 -5.94
N GLY A 573 -31.65 13.83 -5.52
CA GLY A 573 -32.91 14.50 -5.19
C GLY A 573 -32.85 15.34 -3.91
N SER A 574 -31.78 15.21 -3.13
CA SER A 574 -31.54 16.04 -1.94
C SER A 574 -30.67 17.26 -2.31
N ASP A 575 -31.18 18.46 -2.10
CA ASP A 575 -30.69 19.74 -2.67
C ASP A 575 -29.21 20.13 -2.44
N ASN A 576 -28.40 19.33 -1.72
CA ASN A 576 -27.00 19.63 -1.40
C ASN A 576 -26.02 18.43 -1.52
N ALA A 577 -26.40 17.36 -2.21
CA ALA A 577 -25.58 16.15 -2.32
C ALA A 577 -24.31 16.34 -3.19
N ASP A 578 -24.41 17.04 -4.33
CA ASP A 578 -23.36 16.97 -5.36
C ASP A 578 -22.32 18.10 -5.31
N ARG A 579 -22.59 19.26 -4.70
CA ARG A 579 -21.59 20.35 -4.66
C ARG A 579 -20.37 20.05 -3.77
N ARG A 580 -20.55 19.26 -2.71
CA ARG A 580 -19.50 19.01 -1.70
C ARG A 580 -18.48 17.98 -2.17
N LEU A 581 -18.96 16.87 -2.73
CA LEU A 581 -18.11 15.78 -3.22
C LEU A 581 -17.28 16.19 -4.43
N PHE A 582 -17.90 16.82 -5.42
CA PHE A 582 -17.24 17.22 -6.66
C PHE A 582 -16.53 18.57 -6.55
N SER A 583 -16.26 19.05 -5.34
CA SER A 583 -15.49 20.27 -5.13
C SER A 583 -14.02 19.95 -4.87
N VAL A 584 -13.72 19.23 -3.79
CA VAL A 584 -12.33 18.93 -3.40
C VAL A 584 -12.18 17.55 -2.75
N SER A 585 -13.24 16.74 -2.70
CA SER A 585 -13.14 15.37 -2.19
C SER A 585 -12.50 14.46 -3.24
N LEU A 586 -11.72 13.49 -2.74
CA LEU A 586 -11.21 12.38 -3.54
C LEU A 586 -12.12 11.15 -3.48
N ASP A 587 -13.27 11.25 -2.81
CA ASP A 587 -14.35 10.30 -3.04
C ASP A 587 -15.06 10.60 -4.37
N GLU A 588 -15.33 9.55 -5.14
CA GLU A 588 -15.99 9.65 -6.46
C GLU A 588 -17.49 9.99 -6.38
N GLY A 589 -18.10 9.90 -5.20
CA GLY A 589 -19.53 10.14 -5.03
C GLY A 589 -20.39 9.34 -6.01
N LEU A 590 -21.21 10.06 -6.79
CA LEU A 590 -22.13 9.48 -7.78
C LEU A 590 -21.54 9.39 -9.21
N LEU A 591 -20.35 9.93 -9.45
CA LEU A 591 -19.76 10.01 -10.79
C LEU A 591 -19.48 8.62 -11.35
N SER A 592 -18.83 7.79 -10.54
CA SER A 592 -18.45 6.42 -10.88
C SER A 592 -19.64 5.50 -11.16
N PRO A 593 -20.67 5.38 -10.28
CA PRO A 593 -21.84 4.54 -10.58
C PRO A 593 -22.64 5.02 -11.80
N LEU A 594 -22.85 6.33 -11.97
CA LEU A 594 -23.57 6.86 -13.14
C LEU A 594 -22.82 6.60 -14.45
N HIS A 595 -21.51 6.83 -14.46
CA HIS A 595 -20.64 6.50 -15.58
C HIS A 595 -20.68 5.00 -15.91
N PHE A 596 -20.56 4.15 -14.89
CA PHE A 596 -20.57 2.70 -15.03
C PHE A 596 -21.88 2.18 -15.64
N ILE A 597 -23.04 2.65 -15.14
CA ILE A 597 -24.34 2.29 -15.71
C ILE A 597 -24.41 2.70 -17.19
N ALA A 598 -24.08 3.95 -17.50
CA ALA A 598 -24.22 4.49 -18.85
C ALA A 598 -23.31 3.78 -19.89
N LEU A 599 -22.13 3.32 -19.44
CA LEU A 599 -21.15 2.62 -20.27
C LEU A 599 -21.52 1.13 -20.46
N HIS A 600 -21.90 0.43 -19.39
CA HIS A 600 -22.02 -1.02 -19.40
C HIS A 600 -23.45 -1.55 -19.62
N CYS A 601 -24.49 -0.82 -19.21
CA CYS A 601 -25.87 -1.23 -19.45
C CYS A 601 -26.26 -1.02 -20.92
N ARG A 602 -26.89 -2.03 -21.53
CA ARG A 602 -27.37 -1.96 -22.94
C ARG A 602 -28.84 -1.53 -23.07
N ASP A 603 -29.63 -1.54 -22.00
CA ASP A 603 -31.01 -0.99 -22.04
C ASP A 603 -30.93 0.54 -22.14
N SER A 604 -31.43 1.07 -23.26
CA SER A 604 -31.38 2.49 -23.58
C SER A 604 -32.04 3.37 -22.51
N ARG A 605 -33.13 2.93 -21.88
CA ARG A 605 -33.85 3.72 -20.87
C ARG A 605 -32.97 3.93 -19.64
N ILE A 606 -32.36 2.85 -19.14
CA ILE A 606 -31.52 2.88 -17.95
C ILE A 606 -30.24 3.68 -18.25
N ARG A 607 -29.52 3.35 -19.32
CA ARG A 607 -28.22 3.98 -19.62
C ARG A 607 -28.35 5.46 -19.99
N ARG A 608 -29.41 5.88 -20.72
CA ARG A 608 -29.65 7.29 -21.04
C ARG A 608 -30.10 8.08 -19.82
N SER A 609 -30.88 7.48 -18.92
CA SER A 609 -31.21 8.12 -17.64
C SER A 609 -29.95 8.35 -16.81
N ALA A 610 -29.06 7.35 -16.69
CA ALA A 610 -27.78 7.51 -16.03
C ALA A 610 -26.90 8.59 -16.69
N LEU A 611 -26.84 8.64 -18.02
CA LEU A 611 -26.12 9.70 -18.75
C LEU A 611 -26.72 11.09 -18.50
N ALA A 612 -28.05 11.22 -18.46
CA ALA A 612 -28.72 12.48 -18.18
C ALA A 612 -28.44 12.96 -16.74
N HIS A 613 -28.37 12.04 -15.77
CA HIS A 613 -27.96 12.35 -14.41
C HIS A 613 -26.47 12.73 -14.33
N LEU A 614 -25.60 12.01 -15.05
CA LEU A 614 -24.17 12.32 -15.15
C LEU A 614 -23.92 13.75 -15.68
N GLN A 615 -24.69 14.17 -16.69
CA GLN A 615 -24.65 15.53 -17.27
C GLN A 615 -25.09 16.64 -16.31
N ARG A 616 -25.79 16.30 -15.21
CA ARG A 616 -26.23 17.27 -14.19
C ARG A 616 -25.19 17.47 -13.09
N LEU A 617 -24.15 16.65 -13.04
CA LEU A 617 -23.08 16.80 -12.04
C LEU A 617 -22.28 18.09 -12.27
N PRO A 618 -21.70 18.70 -11.21
CA PRO A 618 -20.88 19.91 -11.34
C PRO A 618 -19.60 19.65 -12.17
N THR A 619 -19.41 20.39 -13.27
CA THR A 619 -18.32 20.14 -14.24
C THR A 619 -17.04 20.95 -14.02
N LYS A 620 -17.06 22.03 -13.23
CA LYS A 620 -15.96 23.02 -13.13
C LYS A 620 -15.33 23.19 -11.75
N ALA A 621 -15.92 22.58 -10.72
CA ALA A 621 -15.60 22.89 -9.33
C ALA A 621 -14.65 21.88 -8.67
N GLY A 622 -14.23 20.83 -9.38
CA GLY A 622 -13.77 19.58 -8.80
C GLY A 622 -12.35 19.13 -9.11
N ILE A 623 -11.93 18.10 -8.38
CA ILE A 623 -10.75 17.28 -8.69
C ILE A 623 -11.02 16.31 -9.86
N TRP A 624 -12.29 16.01 -10.14
CA TRP A 624 -12.67 15.06 -11.18
C TRP A 624 -12.98 15.74 -12.51
N HIS A 625 -12.50 15.19 -13.62
CA HIS A 625 -12.89 15.60 -14.98
C HIS A 625 -14.28 15.08 -15.37
N VAL A 626 -15.31 15.57 -14.68
CA VAL A 626 -16.71 15.21 -14.94
C VAL A 626 -17.08 15.44 -16.41
N GLU A 627 -16.64 16.54 -17.03
CA GLU A 627 -16.90 16.82 -18.44
C GLU A 627 -16.26 15.76 -19.36
N ALA A 628 -14.99 15.41 -19.15
CA ALA A 628 -14.30 14.42 -19.98
C ALA A 628 -14.94 13.03 -19.86
N ILE A 629 -15.29 12.62 -18.64
CA ILE A 629 -16.01 11.36 -18.37
C ILE A 629 -17.38 11.39 -19.06
N THR A 630 -18.13 12.48 -18.91
CA THR A 630 -19.46 12.64 -19.51
C THR A 630 -19.39 12.57 -21.03
N ARG A 631 -18.46 13.28 -21.67
CA ARG A 631 -18.29 13.28 -23.13
C ARG A 631 -17.84 11.94 -23.67
N THR A 632 -16.92 11.28 -22.98
CA THR A 632 -16.45 9.93 -23.33
C THR A 632 -17.61 8.94 -23.27
N THR A 633 -18.40 8.99 -22.19
CA THR A 633 -19.59 8.15 -21.99
C THR A 633 -20.66 8.42 -23.04
N GLN A 634 -20.96 9.69 -23.30
CA GLN A 634 -21.93 10.11 -24.30
C GLN A 634 -21.57 9.58 -25.69
N MET A 635 -20.30 9.65 -26.08
CA MET A 635 -19.82 9.10 -27.34
C MET A 635 -20.10 7.60 -27.43
N CYS A 636 -19.81 6.83 -26.37
CA CYS A 636 -20.11 5.41 -26.33
C CYS A 636 -21.60 5.11 -26.54
N VAL A 637 -22.46 5.81 -25.80
CA VAL A 637 -23.92 5.65 -25.89
C VAL A 637 -24.41 5.95 -27.31
N GLU A 638 -24.00 7.09 -27.87
CA GLU A 638 -24.39 7.50 -29.20
C GLU A 638 -23.89 6.55 -30.29
N PHE A 639 -22.64 6.08 -30.19
CA PHE A 639 -22.04 5.16 -31.15
C PHE A 639 -22.81 3.84 -31.24
N GLU A 640 -23.10 3.24 -30.09
CA GLU A 640 -23.75 1.93 -30.01
C GLU A 640 -25.23 2.00 -30.39
N GLU A 641 -25.95 3.00 -29.87
CA GLU A 641 -27.40 3.12 -30.10
C GLU A 641 -27.73 3.59 -31.52
N LYS A 642 -26.92 4.46 -32.13
CA LYS A 642 -27.15 4.95 -33.50
C LYS A 642 -27.21 3.81 -34.51
N TRP A 643 -26.45 2.73 -34.29
CA TRP A 643 -26.45 1.58 -35.17
C TRP A 643 -27.80 0.85 -35.24
N SER A 644 -28.53 0.80 -34.12
CA SER A 644 -29.80 0.09 -34.04
C SER A 644 -30.90 0.67 -34.95
N GLY A 645 -30.76 1.94 -35.36
CA GLY A 645 -31.81 2.69 -36.07
C GLY A 645 -33.09 2.95 -35.25
N LYS A 646 -33.11 2.58 -33.96
CA LYS A 646 -34.27 2.72 -33.07
C LYS A 646 -34.07 3.90 -32.12
N PRO A 647 -35.14 4.63 -31.76
CA PRO A 647 -35.03 5.77 -30.82
C PRO A 647 -34.73 5.34 -29.38
N SER A 648 -35.14 4.13 -28.97
CA SER A 648 -34.85 3.55 -27.66
C SER A 648 -34.54 2.04 -27.82
N PRO A 649 -33.28 1.70 -28.11
CA PRO A 649 -32.88 0.31 -28.36
C PRO A 649 -32.98 -0.55 -27.09
N GLN A 650 -33.40 -1.80 -27.26
CA GLN A 650 -33.28 -2.82 -26.22
C GLN A 650 -31.94 -3.53 -26.33
N CYS A 651 -31.55 -4.33 -25.34
CA CYS A 651 -30.23 -4.97 -25.32
C CYS A 651 -29.97 -5.86 -26.55
N GLN A 652 -31.00 -6.56 -27.04
CA GLN A 652 -30.94 -7.39 -28.26
C GLN A 652 -30.71 -6.58 -29.55
N ASP A 653 -30.98 -5.27 -29.54
CA ASP A 653 -30.82 -4.39 -30.70
C ASP A 653 -29.38 -3.87 -30.85
N ILE A 654 -28.54 -4.08 -29.84
CA ILE A 654 -27.12 -3.69 -29.80
C ILE A 654 -26.29 -4.98 -29.70
N PRO A 655 -25.81 -5.53 -30.83
CA PRO A 655 -25.07 -6.79 -30.82
C PRO A 655 -23.65 -6.61 -30.27
N GLU A 656 -23.04 -7.70 -29.78
CA GLU A 656 -21.70 -7.71 -29.14
C GLU A 656 -20.63 -7.01 -29.99
N TRP A 657 -20.53 -7.33 -31.27
CA TRP A 657 -19.51 -6.78 -32.17
C TRP A 657 -19.65 -5.27 -32.44
N ARG A 658 -20.74 -4.65 -31.98
CA ARG A 658 -20.94 -3.18 -32.00
C ARG A 658 -20.67 -2.51 -30.67
N ARG A 659 -20.44 -3.28 -29.61
CA ARG A 659 -20.16 -2.75 -28.28
C ARG A 659 -18.74 -2.20 -28.20
N LEU A 660 -18.60 -1.15 -27.39
CA LEU A 660 -17.31 -0.69 -26.92
C LEU A 660 -16.99 -1.43 -25.62
N HIS A 661 -15.87 -2.14 -25.61
CA HIS A 661 -15.44 -2.96 -24.47
C HIS A 661 -14.54 -2.20 -23.49
N MET A 662 -13.98 -1.07 -23.96
CA MET A 662 -13.17 -0.16 -23.15
C MET A 662 -13.35 1.26 -23.66
N ALA A 663 -13.39 2.22 -22.74
CA ALA A 663 -13.38 3.65 -23.03
C ALA A 663 -12.50 4.36 -22.00
N VAL A 664 -11.43 5.00 -22.45
CA VAL A 664 -10.47 5.74 -21.60
C VAL A 664 -10.11 7.05 -22.28
N PHE A 665 -9.54 8.03 -21.57
CA PHE A 665 -9.07 9.27 -22.17
C PHE A 665 -7.71 9.69 -21.61
N ASP A 666 -6.93 10.44 -22.40
CA ASP A 666 -5.55 10.85 -22.10
C ASP A 666 -5.42 12.08 -21.20
N GLY A 667 -6.51 12.49 -20.56
CA GLY A 667 -6.64 13.70 -19.73
C GLY A 667 -5.73 13.76 -18.50
N TRP A 668 -4.84 12.78 -18.34
CA TRP A 668 -3.97 12.60 -17.20
C TRP A 668 -2.51 12.97 -17.49
N VAL A 669 -2.15 13.31 -18.74
CA VAL A 669 -0.76 13.63 -19.17
C VAL A 669 -0.53 15.14 -19.38
N LEU A 670 -1.56 15.97 -19.33
CA LEU A 670 -1.49 17.37 -19.75
C LEU A 670 -1.19 18.31 -18.57
N GLN A 671 -0.15 19.14 -18.72
CA GLN A 671 0.26 20.16 -17.74
C GLN A 671 -0.71 21.37 -17.65
N ARG A 672 -1.86 21.35 -18.34
CA ARG A 672 -2.84 22.46 -18.38
C ARG A 672 -4.27 21.96 -18.61
N VAL A 673 -5.24 22.69 -18.07
CA VAL A 673 -6.68 22.55 -18.38
C VAL A 673 -6.87 22.78 -19.88
N GLN A 674 -7.15 21.71 -20.63
CA GLN A 674 -7.49 21.82 -22.04
C GLN A 674 -9.00 21.59 -22.22
N PRO A 675 -9.68 22.35 -23.07
CA PRO A 675 -11.09 22.12 -23.42
C PRO A 675 -11.26 20.91 -24.36
N ALA A 676 -10.32 19.96 -24.28
CA ALA A 676 -10.31 18.77 -25.08
C ALA A 676 -9.57 17.64 -24.37
N VAL A 677 -10.01 16.40 -24.62
CA VAL A 677 -9.24 15.17 -24.33
C VAL A 677 -9.22 14.28 -25.55
N LYS A 678 -8.19 13.44 -25.66
CA LYS A 678 -8.15 12.33 -26.60
C LYS A 678 -8.68 11.08 -25.92
N ALA A 679 -9.88 10.68 -26.31
CA ALA A 679 -10.50 9.46 -25.85
C ALA A 679 -10.10 8.28 -26.76
N ARG A 680 -9.75 7.15 -26.15
CA ARG A 680 -9.46 5.88 -26.81
C ARG A 680 -10.55 4.88 -26.44
N TYR A 681 -11.02 4.16 -27.45
CA TYR A 681 -12.09 3.20 -27.35
C TYR A 681 -11.63 1.88 -27.96
N ARG A 682 -12.07 0.76 -27.39
CA ARG A 682 -11.71 -0.57 -27.86
C ARG A 682 -12.96 -1.37 -28.23
N LEU A 683 -12.94 -2.03 -29.38
CA LEU A 683 -14.04 -2.84 -29.90
C LEU A 683 -13.54 -4.12 -30.58
N ARG A 684 -14.45 -5.09 -30.77
CA ARG A 684 -14.20 -6.32 -31.54
C ARG A 684 -15.15 -6.41 -32.72
N PRO A 685 -14.83 -5.73 -33.84
CA PRO A 685 -15.77 -5.55 -34.96
C PRO A 685 -16.07 -6.85 -35.71
N ASN A 686 -15.18 -7.85 -35.60
CA ASN A 686 -15.34 -9.17 -36.21
C ASN A 686 -15.87 -10.23 -35.23
N GLY A 687 -16.53 -9.80 -34.13
CA GLY A 687 -17.05 -10.69 -33.11
C GLY A 687 -16.00 -11.24 -32.15
N MET A 688 -16.38 -12.24 -31.35
CA MET A 688 -15.56 -12.75 -30.24
C MET A 688 -14.33 -13.56 -30.65
N ASP A 689 -14.22 -13.93 -31.92
CA ASP A 689 -13.02 -14.54 -32.49
C ASP A 689 -12.14 -13.48 -33.22
N GLY A 690 -12.59 -12.23 -33.27
CA GLY A 690 -11.95 -11.14 -33.98
C GLY A 690 -10.87 -10.41 -33.19
N GLU A 691 -9.93 -9.77 -33.89
CA GLU A 691 -8.92 -8.93 -33.25
C GLU A 691 -9.52 -7.69 -32.58
N TRP A 692 -8.81 -7.19 -31.57
CA TRP A 692 -9.11 -5.90 -30.96
C TRP A 692 -8.80 -4.75 -31.93
N MET A 693 -9.76 -3.85 -32.07
CA MET A 693 -9.58 -2.57 -32.75
C MET A 693 -9.60 -1.45 -31.72
N GLU A 694 -8.66 -0.54 -31.83
CA GLU A 694 -8.65 0.71 -31.06
C GLU A 694 -9.03 1.88 -31.95
N ILE A 695 -9.96 2.70 -31.48
CA ILE A 695 -10.37 3.95 -32.12
C ILE A 695 -10.01 5.09 -31.18
N GLU A 696 -9.43 6.13 -31.75
CA GLU A 696 -9.07 7.32 -31.03
C GLU A 696 -9.88 8.51 -31.54
N LYS A 697 -10.41 9.31 -30.63
CA LYS A 697 -11.21 10.48 -30.94
C LYS A 697 -10.86 11.63 -30.02
N LYS A 698 -10.56 12.78 -30.62
CA LYS A 698 -10.47 14.04 -29.89
C LYS A 698 -11.89 14.50 -29.55
N LEU A 699 -12.16 14.68 -28.27
CA LEU A 699 -13.40 15.23 -27.74
C LEU A 699 -13.13 16.67 -27.34
N GLU A 700 -13.83 17.62 -27.93
CA GLU A 700 -13.70 19.06 -27.66
C GLU A 700 -15.01 19.61 -27.09
N TRP A 701 -14.91 20.64 -26.25
CA TRP A 701 -16.08 21.36 -25.72
C TRP A 701 -15.81 22.86 -25.66
N GLU A 702 -16.85 23.67 -25.87
CA GLU A 702 -16.69 25.13 -25.88
C GLU A 702 -16.35 25.68 -24.47
N PRO A 703 -15.25 26.45 -24.32
CA PRO A 703 -14.93 27.13 -23.07
C PRO A 703 -15.78 28.40 -22.93
N GLY A 704 -16.90 28.32 -22.23
CA GLY A 704 -17.80 29.47 -22.04
C GLY A 704 -17.53 30.31 -20.78
N VAL A 705 -16.33 30.88 -20.61
CA VAL A 705 -15.94 32.20 -20.01
C VAL A 705 -14.42 32.16 -19.84
N GLN A 706 -13.72 32.77 -20.78
CA GLN A 706 -12.32 33.16 -20.67
C GLN A 706 -12.27 34.48 -19.90
N SER A 707 -11.57 34.55 -18.77
CA SER A 707 -10.99 35.82 -18.33
C SER A 707 -9.66 35.58 -17.60
N ASP A 708 -8.65 36.26 -18.13
CA ASP A 708 -7.44 36.75 -17.46
C ASP A 708 -6.29 35.80 -17.11
N VAL A 709 -6.24 34.59 -17.67
CA VAL A 709 -5.01 33.73 -17.53
C VAL A 709 -4.05 33.88 -18.72
N GLU A 710 -4.39 34.70 -19.71
CA GLU A 710 -3.41 35.15 -20.71
C GLU A 710 -2.43 36.21 -20.17
N GLN A 711 -2.69 36.81 -19.00
CA GLN A 711 -1.76 37.78 -18.37
C GLN A 711 -0.54 37.17 -17.66
N LEU A 712 -0.39 35.84 -17.66
CA LEU A 712 0.86 35.17 -17.25
C LEU A 712 1.54 34.44 -18.42
N SER A 713 1.02 34.60 -19.64
CA SER A 713 1.66 34.15 -20.89
C SER A 713 2.86 35.03 -21.26
N ASP A 714 2.78 36.33 -20.95
CA ASP A 714 3.75 37.32 -21.43
C ASP A 714 5.16 37.22 -20.83
N THR A 715 5.34 36.56 -19.68
CA THR A 715 6.68 36.42 -19.06
C THR A 715 7.43 35.17 -19.52
N PHE A 716 6.73 34.14 -20.00
CA PHE A 716 7.35 32.93 -20.55
C PHE A 716 7.43 32.94 -22.08
N ASP A 717 6.52 33.64 -22.77
CA ASP A 717 6.63 33.89 -24.21
C ASP A 717 7.80 34.84 -24.55
N LEU A 718 8.27 35.64 -23.60
CA LEU A 718 9.49 36.44 -23.74
C LEU A 718 10.78 35.60 -23.69
N LEU A 719 10.73 34.42 -23.08
CA LEU A 719 11.86 33.47 -23.02
C LEU A 719 11.80 32.43 -24.15
N ALA A 720 10.61 32.11 -24.66
CA ALA A 720 10.44 31.21 -25.80
C ALA A 720 10.75 31.86 -27.16
N LYS A 721 10.67 33.20 -27.28
CA LYS A 721 11.00 33.94 -28.51
C LYS A 721 12.50 34.02 -28.85
N ILE A 722 13.39 33.39 -28.07
CA ILE A 722 14.84 33.35 -28.34
C ILE A 722 15.27 32.03 -29.02
N GLU A 723 14.43 30.99 -29.08
CA GLU A 723 14.85 29.67 -29.57
C GLU A 723 14.02 29.11 -30.73
N ASP A 724 13.33 29.95 -31.51
CA ASP A 724 12.75 29.49 -32.77
C ASP A 724 13.72 29.69 -33.93
N GLY A 725 14.34 28.59 -34.34
CA GLY A 725 15.36 28.53 -35.37
C GLY A 725 15.45 27.16 -36.05
N GLY A 726 14.34 26.62 -36.55
CA GLY A 726 14.36 25.82 -37.79
C GLY A 726 13.88 24.36 -37.74
N ALA A 727 12.72 24.16 -38.37
CA ALA A 727 12.39 23.09 -39.33
C ALA A 727 12.24 21.62 -38.88
N LEU A 728 10.96 21.23 -38.78
CA LEU A 728 10.31 20.08 -39.43
C LEU A 728 10.93 18.68 -39.29
N GLY A 729 10.20 17.83 -38.57
CA GLY A 729 9.79 16.53 -39.12
C GLY A 729 10.00 15.30 -38.23
N LYS A 730 8.92 14.89 -37.53
CA LYS A 730 8.31 13.54 -37.49
C LYS A 730 7.75 13.19 -36.10
N SER A 731 6.57 12.58 -36.17
CA SER A 731 5.63 12.18 -35.11
C SER A 731 6.26 11.32 -33.98
N PRO A 732 5.67 11.31 -32.77
CA PRO A 732 6.24 10.69 -31.57
C PRO A 732 6.12 9.17 -31.57
N ALA A 733 7.08 8.55 -30.89
CA ALA A 733 7.15 7.12 -30.61
C ALA A 733 5.97 6.65 -29.74
N ASP A 734 5.40 5.51 -30.14
CA ASP A 734 4.38 4.74 -29.45
C ASP A 734 4.91 4.17 -28.11
N PRO A 735 4.35 4.57 -26.95
CA PRO A 735 4.73 4.02 -25.64
C PRO A 735 4.36 2.54 -25.47
N VAL A 736 3.42 2.03 -26.26
CA VAL A 736 2.95 0.63 -26.20
C VAL A 736 3.88 -0.29 -26.98
N GLY A 737 4.46 0.20 -28.09
CA GLY A 737 5.41 -0.54 -28.92
C GLY A 737 6.69 -0.96 -28.20
N TYR A 738 7.18 -0.19 -27.23
CA TYR A 738 8.39 -0.52 -26.47
C TYR A 738 8.14 -1.67 -25.48
N THR A 739 7.01 -1.66 -24.79
CA THR A 739 6.58 -2.74 -23.90
C THR A 739 6.33 -4.03 -24.69
N LYS A 740 5.66 -3.92 -25.84
CA LYS A 740 5.32 -5.07 -26.69
C LYS A 740 6.53 -5.68 -27.41
N MET A 741 7.55 -4.88 -27.77
CA MET A 741 8.80 -5.35 -28.38
C MET A 741 9.72 -6.00 -27.33
N HIS A 742 9.70 -5.52 -26.08
CA HIS A 742 10.44 -6.11 -24.97
C HIS A 742 9.87 -7.48 -24.56
N TYR A 743 8.55 -7.61 -24.44
CA TYR A 743 7.91 -8.90 -24.14
C TYR A 743 8.02 -9.92 -25.29
N ARG A 744 8.03 -9.49 -26.56
CA ARG A 744 8.24 -10.42 -27.71
C ARG A 744 9.68 -10.92 -27.85
N LEU A 745 10.67 -10.15 -27.39
CA LEU A 745 12.05 -10.63 -27.25
C LEU A 745 12.18 -11.56 -26.05
N GLN A 746 11.44 -11.30 -24.97
CA GLN A 746 11.35 -12.17 -23.79
C GLN A 746 10.70 -13.52 -24.14
N GLU A 747 9.57 -13.55 -24.86
CA GLU A 747 8.91 -14.78 -25.34
C GLU A 747 9.79 -15.60 -26.28
N LYS A 748 10.59 -14.96 -27.16
CA LYS A 748 11.51 -15.67 -28.06
C LYS A 748 12.70 -16.30 -27.34
N VAL A 749 13.11 -15.72 -26.21
CA VAL A 749 14.15 -16.27 -25.34
C VAL A 749 13.57 -17.36 -24.42
N ASP A 750 12.37 -17.15 -23.89
CA ASP A 750 11.66 -18.10 -23.01
C ASP A 750 11.15 -19.34 -23.77
N ALA A 751 10.91 -19.25 -25.09
CA ALA A 751 10.55 -20.37 -25.94
C ALA A 751 11.76 -21.23 -26.40
N GLY A 752 12.99 -20.86 -26.06
CA GLY A 752 14.20 -21.62 -26.41
C GLY A 752 14.48 -21.71 -27.91
N ILE A 753 13.95 -20.79 -28.71
CA ILE A 753 14.15 -20.79 -30.16
C ILE A 753 15.43 -20.00 -30.48
N ALA A 754 16.54 -20.72 -30.58
CA ALA A 754 17.79 -20.20 -31.11
C ALA A 754 17.75 -20.22 -32.65
N GLU A 755 17.43 -19.09 -33.28
CA GLU A 755 17.76 -18.86 -34.69
C GLU A 755 18.48 -17.51 -34.87
N GLU A 756 19.37 -17.46 -35.86
CA GLU A 756 20.43 -16.47 -36.13
C GLU A 756 20.01 -14.97 -36.04
N PRO A 757 20.96 -14.06 -35.76
CA PRO A 757 20.66 -12.65 -35.52
C PRO A 757 20.10 -11.95 -36.77
N ASP A 758 18.85 -11.50 -36.66
CA ASP A 758 18.17 -10.67 -37.65
C ASP A 758 18.88 -9.30 -37.79
N GLN A 759 19.57 -9.12 -38.92
CA GLN A 759 20.32 -7.90 -39.24
C GLN A 759 19.45 -6.63 -39.25
N SER A 760 18.12 -6.76 -39.35
CA SER A 760 17.19 -5.62 -39.29
C SER A 760 17.09 -5.00 -37.89
N LEU A 761 17.26 -5.82 -36.84
CA LEU A 761 17.20 -5.39 -35.44
C LEU A 761 18.46 -4.59 -35.05
N SER A 762 19.63 -5.03 -35.54
CA SER A 762 20.92 -4.34 -35.41
C SER A 762 20.90 -2.95 -36.07
N ALA A 763 20.31 -2.85 -37.27
CA ALA A 763 20.18 -1.58 -37.98
C ALA A 763 19.22 -0.59 -37.28
N GLY A 764 18.14 -1.10 -36.67
CA GLY A 764 17.18 -0.31 -35.90
C GLY A 764 17.79 0.27 -34.62
N ILE A 765 18.55 -0.52 -33.87
CA ILE A 765 19.25 -0.09 -32.65
C ILE A 765 20.32 0.98 -33.00
N ALA A 766 21.07 0.79 -34.09
CA ALA A 766 22.05 1.77 -34.56
C ALA A 766 21.41 3.09 -35.04
N ALA A 767 20.16 3.07 -35.51
CA ALA A 767 19.43 4.29 -35.91
C ALA A 767 18.95 5.09 -34.68
N VAL A 768 18.44 4.42 -33.65
CA VAL A 768 17.99 5.03 -32.38
C VAL A 768 19.17 5.61 -31.60
N LEU A 769 20.31 4.91 -31.55
CA LEU A 769 21.53 5.42 -30.90
C LEU A 769 22.07 6.68 -31.58
N ARG A 770 22.01 6.77 -32.92
CA ARG A 770 22.43 7.96 -33.68
C ARG A 770 21.53 9.17 -33.42
N GLN A 771 20.22 8.98 -33.32
CA GLN A 771 19.27 10.05 -32.98
C GLN A 771 19.42 10.52 -31.54
N THR A 772 19.69 9.60 -30.61
CA THR A 772 19.89 9.93 -29.19
C THR A 772 21.20 10.70 -28.96
N HIS A 773 22.28 10.31 -29.66
CA HIS A 773 23.57 11.02 -29.64
C HIS A 773 23.46 12.47 -30.14
N ALA A 774 22.69 12.70 -31.21
CA ALA A 774 22.45 14.03 -31.77
C ALA A 774 21.67 14.94 -30.80
N ALA A 775 20.69 14.39 -30.06
CA ALA A 775 19.90 15.13 -29.08
C ALA A 775 20.71 15.57 -27.85
N THR A 776 21.64 14.73 -27.36
CA THR A 776 22.52 15.07 -26.21
C THR A 776 23.66 16.04 -26.54
N ALA A 777 24.08 16.15 -27.80
CA ALA A 777 25.11 17.11 -28.21
C ALA A 777 24.62 18.57 -28.12
N ALA A 778 23.30 18.79 -28.17
CA ALA A 778 22.68 20.12 -28.09
C ALA A 778 22.57 20.67 -26.65
N SER A 779 22.69 19.84 -25.60
CA SER A 779 22.39 20.23 -24.21
C SER A 779 23.60 20.61 -23.33
N GLY A 780 24.75 20.94 -23.92
CA GLY A 780 25.90 21.52 -23.22
C GLY A 780 26.73 20.57 -22.32
N PRO A 781 27.99 20.93 -21.99
CA PRO A 781 29.04 19.94 -21.71
C PRO A 781 29.07 19.32 -20.30
N ARG A 782 28.19 19.73 -19.37
CA ARG A 782 28.27 19.30 -17.95
C ARG A 782 27.24 18.25 -17.53
N LEU A 783 26.12 18.10 -18.23
CA LEU A 783 25.13 17.05 -17.93
C LEU A 783 25.36 15.74 -18.72
N GLY A 784 25.96 15.80 -19.91
CA GLY A 784 26.18 14.61 -20.76
C GLY A 784 27.23 13.62 -20.24
N ARG A 785 28.26 14.08 -19.52
CA ARG A 785 29.38 13.22 -19.08
C ARG A 785 29.03 12.24 -17.97
N ASN A 786 28.08 12.58 -17.09
CA ASN A 786 27.71 11.72 -15.97
C ASN A 786 26.68 10.64 -16.37
N TYR A 787 25.89 10.88 -17.42
CA TYR A 787 24.93 9.91 -17.95
C TYR A 787 25.62 8.83 -18.82
N LEU A 788 26.61 9.22 -19.63
CA LEU A 788 27.37 8.30 -20.50
C LEU A 788 28.31 7.37 -19.72
N ASN A 789 28.94 7.83 -18.62
CA ASN A 789 29.84 6.98 -17.84
C ASN A 789 29.12 5.88 -17.02
N ARG A 790 27.83 6.05 -16.70
CA ARG A 790 27.04 5.01 -16.00
C ARG A 790 26.51 3.90 -16.93
N HIS A 791 26.39 4.16 -18.22
CA HIS A 791 25.85 3.20 -19.19
C HIS A 791 26.90 2.53 -20.08
N ARG A 792 28.10 3.10 -20.21
CA ARG A 792 29.22 2.50 -20.96
C ARG A 792 29.70 1.17 -20.37
N LEU A 793 29.72 1.03 -19.04
CA LEU A 793 30.19 -0.20 -18.38
C LEU A 793 29.21 -1.39 -18.52
N LYS A 794 27.96 -1.14 -18.91
CA LYS A 794 26.93 -2.19 -19.07
C LYS A 794 26.76 -2.67 -20.51
N LEU A 795 27.28 -1.92 -21.49
CA LEU A 795 27.25 -2.25 -22.92
C LEU A 795 28.57 -2.85 -23.44
N GLU A 796 29.68 -2.76 -22.69
CA GLU A 796 30.94 -3.43 -23.04
C GLU A 796 30.96 -4.93 -22.59
N THR A 797 29.93 -5.39 -21.85
CA THR A 797 29.80 -6.78 -21.33
C THR A 797 28.67 -7.62 -21.96
N ALA A 798 27.86 -7.03 -22.84
CA ALA A 798 26.83 -7.71 -23.64
C ALA A 798 27.21 -7.60 -25.12
#